data_AF-A0A345UHU8-F1
#
_entry.id   AF-A0A345UHU8-F1
#
_cell.length_a   1.000
_cell.length_b   1.000
_cell.length_c   1.000
_cell.angle_alpha   90.00
_cell.angle_beta   90.00
_cell.angle_gamma   90.00
#
_symmetry.space_group_name_H-M   'P 1'
#
loop_
_entity.id
_entity.type
_entity.pdbx_description
1 polymer ?
#
loop_
_entity_poly.entity_id
_entity_poly.type
_entity_poly.pdbx_seq_one_letter_code
_entity_poly.pdbx_strand_id
1 'polypeptide(L)'
;MMKDDLLMIAEVFRTGNSRQRELFRTPARGVMPSTETLPPNHAQPGRNRACGRRTLFHACSQLLLCLLLIAGLWAPQASATATAEREAAAADTSTVEWMRFYFNMPADTSLSRNGIAVNDNYDLIGTLTDLIDAARYSVDVAVYDFQNPRVGQALTDARARGLRVRVIIDQGNRDRRPDLTDPLWEMLREGDVIVMDDNGTVYWSDGRTDVNRIPGATSFMHHKFAVIDAQSPDPDDFYTWAGSMNLTYTGPYNTNVTYVIKDSGITQAFELEFNIMWGSDGALPNPSRARFKRHKPDVGRHQHWVGDTRVELYFSPMNSSRTKPSISERVVELVEAASYDLAFMAFSITPGIPISQAIWARSAQADVSLGGVIDRAFFGRYRAQGEIWTVPEARMFGRSVLPGRELRKLHHKTLLIDALTDAADAVPVVVTGSYNFSAAAEYANDEFMLIIHCGEVANQFVQEFGAVKARARGEAEPPVPAMDPDVWYRVASVTDGQVFQAELTPNFRYPVSLIGVDAPRLFAGPDSSFHHAGASSAYLTRLLEGREVRIQGPFGDVPENRFSRFHAYVTARDSAGNEISVNRKMLLNGMAAYSRFNQQHPDSAAAWRALAEKARAEGLNLWAEPDKVGQRVARTQEDLEARVRSAPDFPINLNTAPLEELVLLPMIGPARAEAIIAYRQANGPFTDLDDLQRIRGIGPGIVERISVFVVLE
;
A
#
# COMPACT_ATOMS: atom_id res chain seq x y z
N MET A 1 -48.06 -23.07 -3.63
CA MET A 1 -47.54 -22.55 -4.91
C MET A 1 -46.11 -22.11 -4.63
N MET A 2 -45.08 -22.96 -4.64
CA MET A 2 -44.76 -24.09 -5.54
C MET A 2 -44.74 -23.70 -7.02
N LYS A 3 -43.51 -23.76 -7.57
CA LYS A 3 -43.07 -24.06 -8.95
C LYS A 3 -43.92 -23.51 -10.09
N ASP A 4 -43.31 -22.66 -10.92
CA ASP A 4 -42.88 -23.03 -12.29
C ASP A 4 -41.93 -21.95 -12.87
N ASP A 5 -41.47 -22.17 -14.11
CA ASP A 5 -40.75 -21.23 -15.00
C ASP A 5 -39.27 -20.89 -14.76
N LEU A 6 -38.46 -21.96 -14.66
CA LEU A 6 -37.12 -21.99 -15.25
C LEU A 6 -37.23 -22.46 -16.72
N LEU A 7 -37.47 -21.55 -17.69
CA LEU A 7 -37.30 -21.83 -19.14
C LEU A 7 -37.49 -20.59 -20.06
N MET A 8 -36.57 -19.62 -20.01
CA MET A 8 -36.37 -18.63 -21.09
C MET A 8 -34.93 -18.09 -21.09
N ILE A 9 -34.07 -18.65 -21.96
CA ILE A 9 -32.90 -18.04 -22.64
C ILE A 9 -32.40 -19.07 -23.66
N ALA A 10 -33.07 -19.12 -24.82
CA ALA A 10 -32.61 -19.76 -26.06
C ALA A 10 -33.51 -19.28 -27.21
N GLU A 11 -32.95 -19.19 -28.42
CA GLU A 11 -33.66 -18.94 -29.69
C GLU A 11 -34.50 -17.66 -29.86
N VAL A 12 -33.83 -16.51 -30.05
CA VAL A 12 -34.19 -15.60 -31.16
C VAL A 12 -32.90 -15.11 -31.84
N PHE A 13 -32.96 -14.86 -33.16
CA PHE A 13 -31.91 -14.32 -34.04
C PHE A 13 -30.88 -15.30 -34.66
N ARG A 14 -31.41 -16.20 -35.51
CA ARG A 14 -30.75 -16.63 -36.75
C ARG A 14 -31.66 -16.39 -37.98
N THR A 15 -31.65 -15.17 -38.51
CA THR A 15 -32.02 -14.76 -39.89
C THR A 15 -31.52 -13.32 -40.05
N GLY A 16 -30.95 -12.84 -41.16
CA GLY A 16 -30.55 -13.43 -42.44
C GLY A 16 -30.30 -12.29 -43.46
N ASN A 17 -29.34 -12.47 -44.39
CA ASN A 17 -28.94 -11.54 -45.47
C ASN A 17 -28.21 -10.22 -45.07
N SER A 18 -27.27 -9.69 -45.87
CA SER A 18 -26.53 -10.26 -47.03
C SER A 18 -25.34 -9.41 -47.47
N ARG A 19 -24.43 -10.01 -48.26
CA ARG A 19 -23.27 -9.43 -48.98
C ARG A 19 -22.08 -9.06 -48.07
N GLN A 20 -20.82 -9.41 -48.38
CA GLN A 20 -20.24 -10.01 -49.58
C GLN A 20 -19.39 -11.26 -49.24
N ARG A 21 -19.30 -12.20 -50.19
CA ARG A 21 -18.36 -13.33 -50.13
C ARG A 21 -17.04 -12.96 -50.81
N GLU A 22 -16.05 -13.80 -50.52
CA GLU A 22 -15.24 -14.56 -51.49
C GLU A 22 -13.75 -14.18 -51.52
N LEU A 23 -12.87 -15.12 -51.13
CA LEU A 23 -11.96 -15.81 -52.06
C LEU A 23 -11.00 -16.80 -51.35
N PHE A 24 -10.47 -17.72 -52.17
CA PHE A 24 -9.35 -18.66 -51.95
C PHE A 24 -9.49 -19.83 -50.96
N ARG A 25 -9.96 -20.95 -51.53
CA ARG A 25 -9.44 -22.30 -51.22
C ARG A 25 -8.17 -22.57 -52.04
N THR A 26 -7.20 -23.25 -51.45
CA THR A 26 -6.13 -24.01 -52.14
C THR A 26 -6.69 -25.32 -52.72
N PRO A 27 -6.10 -25.91 -53.79
CA PRO A 27 -5.06 -26.94 -53.56
C PRO A 27 -3.98 -27.16 -54.67
N ALA A 28 -2.76 -27.49 -54.21
CA ALA A 28 -1.88 -28.59 -54.64
C ALA A 28 -1.21 -28.70 -56.05
N ARG A 29 0.10 -29.06 -55.98
CA ARG A 29 0.99 -29.80 -56.92
C ARG A 29 1.61 -29.07 -58.13
N GLY A 30 2.96 -29.10 -58.19
CA GLY A 30 3.70 -29.18 -59.47
C GLY A 30 5.20 -28.85 -59.45
N VAL A 31 6.05 -29.89 -59.45
CA VAL A 31 7.37 -29.99 -60.15
C VAL A 31 8.63 -29.28 -59.57
N MET A 32 9.69 -30.10 -59.41
CA MET A 32 11.12 -29.84 -59.09
C MET A 32 11.96 -29.78 -60.40
N PRO A 33 13.22 -29.27 -60.48
CA PRO A 33 14.40 -29.56 -59.64
C PRO A 33 15.24 -28.28 -59.30
N SER A 34 16.45 -28.24 -58.72
CA SER A 34 17.59 -29.17 -58.45
C SER A 34 18.47 -28.52 -57.33
N THR A 35 19.53 -29.06 -56.69
CA THR A 35 20.31 -30.32 -56.74
C THR A 35 21.05 -30.50 -55.37
N GLU A 36 21.99 -31.46 -55.26
CA GLU A 36 23.05 -31.61 -54.23
C GLU A 36 22.66 -31.92 -52.76
N THR A 37 23.22 -32.89 -52.03
CA THR A 37 23.65 -34.28 -52.28
C THR A 37 24.09 -34.87 -50.93
N LEU A 38 23.16 -35.63 -50.34
CA LEU A 38 23.32 -36.92 -49.63
C LEU A 38 24.42 -37.88 -50.22
N PRO A 39 24.71 -39.11 -49.71
CA PRO A 39 24.25 -39.89 -48.51
C PRO A 39 25.40 -40.77 -47.84
N PRO A 40 25.26 -42.08 -47.43
CA PRO A 40 24.64 -42.60 -46.18
C PRO A 40 25.33 -43.82 -45.46
N ASN A 41 24.63 -44.33 -44.42
CA ASN A 41 24.38 -45.77 -44.06
C ASN A 41 25.49 -46.69 -43.51
N HIS A 42 25.15 -47.46 -42.46
CA HIS A 42 24.56 -48.83 -42.63
C HIS A 42 23.90 -49.39 -41.35
N ALA A 43 23.30 -50.59 -41.44
CA ALA A 43 22.27 -51.10 -40.53
C ALA A 43 22.60 -52.43 -39.82
N GLN A 44 21.68 -52.84 -38.93
CA GLN A 44 21.43 -54.15 -38.27
C GLN A 44 21.75 -55.44 -39.10
N PRO A 45 21.87 -56.67 -38.53
CA PRO A 45 20.93 -57.27 -37.54
C PRO A 45 21.43 -58.40 -36.58
N GLY A 46 20.51 -59.00 -35.79
CA GLY A 46 20.69 -60.36 -35.23
C GLY A 46 19.80 -60.77 -34.03
N ARG A 47 18.91 -61.77 -34.20
CA ARG A 47 18.24 -62.52 -33.11
C ARG A 47 18.68 -63.98 -33.15
N ASN A 48 18.85 -64.64 -31.99
CA ASN A 48 18.62 -66.10 -31.90
C ASN A 48 18.32 -66.59 -30.46
N ARG A 49 17.81 -67.83 -30.34
CA ARG A 49 17.17 -68.38 -29.12
C ARG A 49 18.04 -69.37 -28.33
N ALA A 50 17.77 -69.44 -27.02
CA ALA A 50 17.74 -70.61 -26.11
C ALA A 50 19.02 -71.43 -25.83
N CYS A 51 19.40 -71.53 -24.54
CA CYS A 51 19.36 -72.76 -23.71
C CYS A 51 20.24 -72.59 -22.44
N GLY A 52 19.88 -73.20 -21.31
CA GLY A 52 20.80 -73.37 -20.16
C GLY A 52 20.20 -73.11 -18.77
N ARG A 53 19.76 -74.17 -18.09
CA ARG A 53 19.43 -74.12 -16.65
C ARG A 53 20.70 -73.96 -15.80
N ARG A 54 20.64 -73.16 -14.73
CA ARG A 54 21.03 -73.56 -13.36
C ARG A 54 20.69 -72.49 -12.32
N THR A 55 19.69 -72.80 -11.50
CA THR A 55 19.55 -72.28 -10.14
C THR A 55 20.70 -72.74 -9.26
N LEU A 56 21.15 -71.92 -8.31
CA LEU A 56 20.93 -72.09 -6.87
C LEU A 56 21.75 -71.06 -6.05
N PHE A 57 21.12 -70.49 -5.03
CA PHE A 57 21.71 -70.08 -3.73
C PHE A 57 23.08 -69.38 -3.74
N HIS A 58 23.09 -68.04 -3.57
CA HIS A 58 23.99 -67.28 -2.67
C HIS A 58 23.63 -65.77 -2.62
N ALA A 59 22.34 -65.42 -2.48
CA ALA A 59 21.88 -64.02 -2.59
C ALA A 59 20.75 -63.61 -1.61
N CYS A 60 20.66 -64.25 -0.43
CA CYS A 60 19.65 -63.88 0.59
C CYS A 60 20.21 -63.40 1.94
N SER A 61 21.52 -63.52 2.18
CA SER A 61 22.16 -62.99 3.40
C SER A 61 22.70 -61.55 3.25
N GLN A 62 23.01 -61.10 2.03
CA GLN A 62 23.52 -59.73 1.79
C GLN A 62 22.42 -58.67 1.66
N LEU A 63 21.23 -59.03 1.16
CA LEU A 63 20.11 -58.08 1.01
C LEU A 63 19.51 -57.63 2.35
N LEU A 64 19.46 -58.52 3.34
CA LEU A 64 18.96 -58.17 4.68
C LEU A 64 19.95 -57.28 5.45
N LEU A 65 21.26 -57.48 5.25
CA LEU A 65 22.29 -56.64 5.85
C LEU A 65 22.33 -55.23 5.24
N CYS A 66 22.15 -55.11 3.92
CA CYS A 66 22.06 -53.81 3.26
C CYS A 66 20.80 -53.02 3.65
N LEU A 67 19.64 -53.68 3.84
CA LEU A 67 18.43 -52.99 4.28
C LEU A 67 18.52 -52.47 5.73
N LEU A 68 19.19 -53.19 6.63
CA LEU A 68 19.45 -52.73 7.99
C LEU A 68 20.52 -51.61 8.04
N LEU A 69 21.50 -51.62 7.15
CA LEU A 69 22.48 -50.52 7.02
C LEU A 69 21.86 -49.24 6.44
N ILE A 70 20.92 -49.35 5.50
CA ILE A 70 20.20 -48.18 4.96
C ILE A 70 19.25 -47.58 6.01
N ALA A 71 18.55 -48.40 6.80
CA ALA A 71 17.72 -47.92 7.90
C ALA A 71 18.55 -47.26 9.03
N GLY A 72 19.78 -47.73 9.28
CA GLY A 72 20.68 -47.16 10.29
C GLY A 72 21.42 -45.88 9.88
N LEU A 73 21.34 -45.47 8.61
CA LEU A 73 22.03 -44.27 8.10
C LEU A 73 21.12 -43.05 7.91
N TRP A 74 19.81 -43.19 8.17
CA TRP A 74 18.82 -42.10 8.09
C TRP A 74 18.33 -41.57 9.45
N ALA A 75 18.96 -42.00 10.55
CA ALA A 75 18.79 -41.43 11.88
C ALA A 75 20.17 -41.37 12.58
N PRO A 76 20.95 -40.31 12.29
CA PRO A 76 21.09 -39.28 13.33
C PRO A 76 21.13 -37.83 12.83
N GLN A 77 21.05 -37.54 11.52
CA GLN A 77 21.20 -36.16 11.02
C GLN A 77 20.07 -35.22 11.47
N ALA A 78 18.80 -35.64 11.40
CA ALA A 78 17.68 -34.84 11.90
C ALA A 78 17.73 -34.60 13.43
N SER A 79 18.34 -35.53 14.18
CA SER A 79 18.60 -35.35 15.61
C SER A 79 19.72 -34.34 15.84
N ALA A 80 20.80 -34.40 15.06
CA ALA A 80 21.93 -33.48 15.17
C ALA A 80 21.55 -32.04 14.77
N THR A 81 20.72 -31.84 13.74
CA THR A 81 20.20 -30.50 13.40
C THR A 81 19.26 -29.99 14.49
N ALA A 82 18.31 -30.80 14.98
CA ALA A 82 17.43 -30.40 16.09
C ALA A 82 18.19 -30.14 17.40
N THR A 83 19.36 -30.76 17.60
CA THR A 83 20.24 -30.49 18.75
C THR A 83 21.02 -29.18 18.55
N ALA A 84 21.54 -28.91 17.34
CA ALA A 84 22.21 -27.64 17.01
C ALA A 84 21.22 -26.44 16.99
N GLU A 85 19.99 -26.66 16.54
CA GLU A 85 18.89 -25.68 16.60
C GLU A 85 18.47 -25.40 18.06
N ARG A 86 18.54 -26.39 18.95
CA ARG A 86 18.39 -26.20 20.41
C ARG A 86 19.60 -25.54 21.06
N GLU A 87 20.81 -25.77 20.58
CA GLU A 87 22.00 -25.04 21.04
C GLU A 87 21.97 -23.57 20.56
N ALA A 88 21.35 -23.28 19.41
CA ALA A 88 21.09 -21.91 18.97
C ALA A 88 20.06 -21.17 19.84
N ALA A 89 19.17 -21.91 20.54
CA ALA A 89 18.28 -21.33 21.55
C ALA A 89 19.01 -20.93 22.85
N ALA A 90 20.28 -21.30 23.04
CA ALA A 90 21.04 -20.94 24.26
C ALA A 90 21.46 -19.46 24.36
N ALA A 91 21.11 -18.64 23.36
CA ALA A 91 21.22 -17.18 23.42
C ALA A 91 19.88 -16.48 23.72
N ASP A 92 18.76 -17.22 23.71
CA ASP A 92 17.50 -16.74 24.29
C ASP A 92 17.46 -17.04 25.78
N THR A 93 16.97 -16.07 26.53
CA THR A 93 16.96 -16.14 28.01
C THR A 93 15.65 -15.68 28.64
N SER A 94 14.69 -15.25 27.81
CA SER A 94 13.30 -15.03 28.24
C SER A 94 12.65 -16.35 28.69
N THR A 95 11.75 -16.25 29.67
CA THR A 95 10.84 -17.33 30.08
C THR A 95 9.38 -17.03 29.70
N VAL A 96 9.08 -15.82 29.24
CA VAL A 96 7.76 -15.35 28.81
C VAL A 96 7.83 -14.78 27.39
N GLU A 97 7.56 -15.63 26.41
CA GLU A 97 7.66 -15.30 24.98
C GLU A 97 6.28 -15.35 24.28
N TRP A 98 6.03 -14.38 23.38
CA TRP A 98 4.85 -14.39 22.50
C TRP A 98 4.95 -13.37 21.36
N MET A 99 4.17 -13.58 20.31
CA MET A 99 3.94 -12.60 19.24
C MET A 99 2.45 -12.24 19.12
N ARG A 100 2.15 -10.98 18.85
CA ARG A 100 0.80 -10.51 18.51
C ARG A 100 0.84 -9.63 17.28
N PHE A 101 0.00 -9.94 16.30
CA PHE A 101 -0.19 -9.18 15.08
C PHE A 101 -1.49 -8.37 15.19
N TYR A 102 -1.51 -7.15 14.66
CA TYR A 102 -2.60 -6.21 14.77
C TYR A 102 -2.87 -5.56 13.41
N PHE A 103 -4.13 -5.56 13.00
CA PHE A 103 -4.60 -5.04 11.71
C PHE A 103 -5.59 -3.89 11.96
N ASN A 104 -5.46 -2.79 11.22
CA ASN A 104 -6.35 -1.62 11.39
C ASN A 104 -7.67 -1.73 10.62
N MET A 105 -7.73 -2.56 9.59
CA MET A 105 -8.94 -2.78 8.81
C MET A 105 -9.72 -3.98 9.37
N PRO A 106 -11.05 -4.05 9.14
CA PRO A 106 -11.82 -5.25 9.44
C PRO A 106 -11.32 -6.43 8.60
N ALA A 107 -11.25 -7.60 9.21
CA ALA A 107 -10.81 -8.86 8.61
C ALA A 107 -11.99 -9.82 8.39
N ASP A 108 -11.79 -10.87 7.59
CA ASP A 108 -12.81 -11.87 7.29
C ASP A 108 -12.72 -13.03 8.29
N THR A 109 -13.32 -12.81 9.46
CA THR A 109 -13.36 -13.79 10.55
C THR A 109 -14.11 -15.08 10.19
N SER A 110 -14.84 -15.13 9.06
CA SER A 110 -15.44 -16.38 8.58
C SER A 110 -14.41 -17.40 8.10
N LEU A 111 -13.18 -16.95 7.81
CA LEU A 111 -12.03 -17.79 7.46
C LEU A 111 -11.23 -18.29 8.67
N SER A 112 -11.63 -17.93 9.90
CA SER A 112 -10.96 -18.35 11.14
C SER A 112 -10.99 -19.88 11.32
N ARG A 113 -9.81 -20.51 11.23
CA ARG A 113 -9.62 -21.92 11.62
C ARG A 113 -9.39 -22.06 13.13
N ASN A 114 -9.79 -23.19 13.71
CA ASN A 114 -9.54 -23.58 15.11
C ASN A 114 -9.93 -22.54 16.20
N GLY A 115 -10.81 -21.58 15.88
CA GLY A 115 -11.21 -20.51 16.81
C GLY A 115 -10.17 -19.40 17.03
N ILE A 116 -9.11 -19.35 16.22
CA ILE A 116 -8.05 -18.33 16.33
C ILE A 116 -8.52 -17.05 15.63
N ALA A 117 -9.08 -16.14 16.41
CA ALA A 117 -9.48 -14.82 15.94
C ALA A 117 -8.26 -13.94 15.60
N VAL A 118 -8.37 -13.20 14.51
CA VAL A 118 -7.46 -12.12 14.14
C VAL A 118 -7.74 -10.86 14.98
N ASN A 119 -6.69 -10.11 15.32
CA ASN A 119 -6.82 -8.79 15.96
C ASN A 119 -7.07 -7.72 14.89
N ASP A 120 -8.32 -7.49 14.52
CA ASP A 120 -8.74 -6.53 13.50
C ASP A 120 -9.35 -5.24 14.07
N ASN A 121 -9.49 -4.19 13.25
CA ASN A 121 -9.97 -2.86 13.67
C ASN A 121 -9.13 -2.18 14.79
N TYR A 122 -7.85 -2.52 14.94
CA TYR A 122 -6.99 -1.99 16.02
C TYR A 122 -6.42 -0.59 15.74
N ASP A 123 -6.27 0.19 16.81
CA ASP A 123 -5.43 1.39 16.82
C ASP A 123 -3.94 1.01 16.83
N LEU A 124 -3.34 0.95 15.64
CA LEU A 124 -1.94 0.58 15.46
C LEU A 124 -0.95 1.61 16.03
N ILE A 125 -1.37 2.85 16.33
CA ILE A 125 -0.54 3.81 17.07
C ILE A 125 -0.59 3.48 18.57
N GLY A 126 -1.78 3.14 19.08
CA GLY A 126 -1.98 2.60 20.43
C GLY A 126 -1.01 1.44 20.75
N THR A 127 -0.88 0.48 19.83
CA THR A 127 0.05 -0.67 20.02
C THR A 127 1.51 -0.29 20.26
N LEU A 128 1.94 0.93 19.87
CA LEU A 128 3.26 1.47 20.19
C LEU A 128 3.22 2.36 21.44
N THR A 129 2.26 3.28 21.55
CA THR A 129 2.20 4.21 22.70
C THR A 129 2.03 3.47 24.01
N ASP A 130 1.19 2.43 24.04
CA ASP A 130 0.93 1.63 25.25
C ASP A 130 2.21 0.92 25.75
N LEU A 131 3.10 0.51 24.84
CA LEU A 131 4.41 -0.05 25.18
C LEU A 131 5.37 1.03 25.69
N ILE A 132 5.42 2.19 25.02
CA ILE A 132 6.25 3.32 25.43
C ILE A 132 5.83 3.84 26.81
N ASP A 133 4.53 3.88 27.11
CA ASP A 133 4.00 4.32 28.40
C ASP A 133 4.25 3.31 29.53
N ALA A 134 4.24 2.01 29.21
CA ALA A 134 4.60 0.94 30.14
C ALA A 134 6.11 0.80 30.38
N ALA A 135 6.94 1.30 29.47
CA ALA A 135 8.40 1.16 29.49
C ALA A 135 9.05 1.79 30.74
N ARG A 136 10.15 1.16 31.19
CA ARG A 136 10.87 1.48 32.44
C ARG A 136 12.35 1.82 32.28
N TYR A 137 13.00 1.36 31.20
CA TYR A 137 14.46 1.43 31.02
C TYR A 137 14.85 2.17 29.74
N SER A 138 14.27 1.79 28.59
CA SER A 138 14.73 2.30 27.28
C SER A 138 13.67 2.22 26.19
N VAL A 139 13.69 3.20 25.27
CA VAL A 139 12.88 3.22 24.05
C VAL A 139 13.73 3.72 22.88
N ASP A 140 13.99 2.84 21.92
CA ASP A 140 14.78 3.14 20.72
C ASP A 140 13.89 2.98 19.48
N VAL A 141 13.70 4.05 18.68
CA VAL A 141 12.72 4.08 17.56
C VAL A 141 13.43 4.36 16.23
N ALA A 142 13.29 3.47 15.25
CA ALA A 142 13.83 3.64 13.89
C ALA A 142 12.69 3.62 12.85
N VAL A 143 12.36 4.79 12.31
CA VAL A 143 11.15 5.01 11.49
C VAL A 143 11.39 5.92 10.30
N TYR A 144 10.99 5.47 9.11
CA TYR A 144 11.14 6.21 7.85
C TYR A 144 10.47 7.59 7.81
N ASP A 145 9.25 7.70 8.33
CA ASP A 145 8.43 8.90 8.21
C ASP A 145 7.61 9.03 9.50
N PHE A 146 7.82 10.13 10.22
CA PHE A 146 7.36 10.34 11.58
C PHE A 146 6.79 11.76 11.71
N GLN A 147 5.48 11.82 11.94
CA GLN A 147 4.67 13.04 12.04
C GLN A 147 3.60 12.92 13.15
N ASN A 148 3.46 11.74 13.78
CA ASN A 148 2.34 11.45 14.68
C ASN A 148 2.60 11.99 16.10
N PRO A 149 1.81 12.96 16.59
CA PRO A 149 2.07 13.62 17.86
C PRO A 149 1.81 12.73 19.08
N ARG A 150 1.02 11.65 18.97
CA ARG A 150 0.80 10.71 20.10
C ARG A 150 2.09 9.97 20.46
N VAL A 151 2.84 9.53 19.45
CA VAL A 151 4.14 8.87 19.67
C VAL A 151 5.18 9.90 20.11
N GLY A 152 5.16 11.12 19.55
CA GLY A 152 6.00 12.22 20.03
C GLY A 152 5.83 12.48 21.53
N GLN A 153 4.57 12.61 21.97
CA GLN A 153 4.22 12.84 23.37
C GLN A 153 4.68 11.67 24.26
N ALA A 154 4.38 10.42 23.87
CA ALA A 154 4.78 9.24 24.64
C ALA A 154 6.31 9.13 24.80
N LEU A 155 7.09 9.49 23.77
CA LEU A 155 8.55 9.53 23.84
C LEU A 155 9.07 10.62 24.79
N THR A 156 8.48 11.82 24.73
CA THR A 156 8.77 12.91 25.67
C THR A 156 8.39 12.53 27.11
N ASP A 157 7.25 11.87 27.32
CA ASP A 157 6.81 11.41 28.64
C ASP A 157 7.72 10.28 29.17
N ALA A 158 8.15 9.35 28.33
CA ALA A 158 9.15 8.34 28.67
C ALA A 158 10.49 8.99 29.09
N ARG A 159 10.93 10.02 28.36
CA ARG A 159 12.14 10.77 28.71
C ARG A 159 12.00 11.53 30.03
N ALA A 160 10.83 12.12 30.29
CA ALA A 160 10.49 12.75 31.57
C ALA A 160 10.44 11.76 32.76
N ARG A 161 10.09 10.48 32.51
CA ARG A 161 10.21 9.38 33.48
C ARG A 161 11.67 8.91 33.70
N GLY A 162 12.63 9.45 32.96
CA GLY A 162 14.07 9.19 33.13
C GLY A 162 14.65 8.10 32.21
N LEU A 163 13.87 7.58 31.25
CA LEU A 163 14.32 6.53 30.35
C LEU A 163 15.42 7.01 29.38
N ARG A 164 16.19 6.06 28.84
CA ARG A 164 16.98 6.25 27.62
C ARG A 164 16.03 6.30 26.42
N VAL A 165 15.95 7.41 25.72
CA VAL A 165 15.13 7.54 24.49
C VAL A 165 16.03 7.93 23.32
N ARG A 166 16.01 7.15 22.23
CA ARG A 166 16.80 7.37 21.01
C ARG A 166 15.92 7.27 19.78
N VAL A 167 16.05 8.20 18.83
CA VAL A 167 15.21 8.24 17.62
C VAL A 167 16.06 8.34 16.35
N ILE A 168 15.83 7.46 15.39
CA ILE A 168 16.44 7.45 14.05
C ILE A 168 15.36 7.65 12.99
N ILE A 169 15.58 8.61 12.08
CA ILE A 169 14.66 8.96 10.98
C ILE A 169 15.35 9.04 9.62
N ASP A 170 14.57 9.02 8.54
CA ASP A 170 15.05 9.33 7.20
C ASP A 170 15.11 10.86 6.99
N GLN A 171 16.24 11.38 6.53
CA GLN A 171 16.44 12.82 6.35
C GLN A 171 15.41 13.41 5.36
N GLY A 172 15.05 12.67 4.31
CA GLY A 172 14.13 13.13 3.27
C GLY A 172 12.70 13.35 3.75
N ASN A 173 12.28 12.71 4.87
CA ASN A 173 10.97 12.96 5.48
C ASN A 173 11.04 13.92 6.67
N ARG A 174 12.20 14.17 7.27
CA ARG A 174 12.34 15.12 8.39
C ARG A 174 11.81 16.51 8.02
N ASP A 175 12.31 17.03 6.91
CA ASP A 175 12.08 18.40 6.45
C ASP A 175 10.83 18.49 5.53
N ARG A 176 10.12 17.36 5.37
CA ARG A 176 8.94 17.24 4.51
C ARG A 176 7.69 17.67 5.27
N ARG A 177 7.02 18.71 4.76
CA ARG A 177 5.84 19.34 5.38
C ARG A 177 6.12 19.89 6.78
N PRO A 178 6.94 20.96 6.87
CA PRO A 178 7.27 21.64 8.14
C PRO A 178 6.02 22.03 8.95
N ASP A 179 4.91 22.35 8.28
CA ASP A 179 3.61 22.63 8.89
C ASP A 179 3.02 21.48 9.73
N LEU A 180 3.55 20.25 9.57
CA LEU A 180 3.18 19.05 10.32
C LEU A 180 4.35 18.46 11.11
N THR A 181 5.59 18.62 10.63
CA THR A 181 6.79 18.02 11.25
C THR A 181 7.46 18.94 12.27
N ASP A 182 7.49 20.25 12.08
CA ASP A 182 8.13 21.19 13.02
C ASP A 182 7.53 21.09 14.44
N PRO A 183 6.20 21.01 14.65
CA PRO A 183 5.62 20.86 15.98
C PRO A 183 6.04 19.55 16.68
N LEU A 184 6.28 18.48 15.92
CA LEU A 184 6.79 17.22 16.46
C LEU A 184 8.28 17.34 16.84
N TRP A 185 9.09 17.99 15.99
CA TRP A 185 10.51 18.19 16.28
C TRP A 185 10.74 19.13 17.45
N GLU A 186 9.89 20.16 17.61
CA GLU A 186 9.87 21.02 18.79
C GLU A 186 9.48 20.25 20.05
N MET A 187 8.40 19.46 20.01
CA MET A 187 7.96 18.60 21.12
C MET A 187 9.05 17.62 21.59
N LEU A 188 9.78 16.98 20.67
CA LEU A 188 10.88 16.07 21.01
C LEU A 188 12.11 16.82 21.56
N ARG A 189 12.45 17.99 20.99
CA ARG A 189 13.53 18.86 21.48
C ARG A 189 13.27 19.29 22.91
N GLU A 190 12.06 19.78 23.20
CA GLU A 190 11.65 20.22 24.54
C GLU A 190 11.52 19.06 25.53
N GLY A 191 11.21 17.86 25.04
CA GLY A 191 11.20 16.63 25.81
C GLY A 191 12.57 16.02 26.12
N ASP A 192 13.68 16.68 25.76
CA ASP A 192 15.06 16.15 25.88
C ASP A 192 15.31 14.83 25.12
N VAL A 193 14.64 14.64 23.98
CA VAL A 193 14.81 13.47 23.09
C VAL A 193 15.81 13.79 21.98
N ILE A 194 16.85 12.96 21.86
CA ILE A 194 17.87 13.10 20.81
C ILE A 194 17.41 12.37 19.53
N VAL A 195 17.47 13.06 18.39
CA VAL A 195 17.12 12.53 17.07
C VAL A 195 18.37 12.50 16.18
N MET A 196 18.53 11.45 15.39
CA MET A 196 19.55 11.34 14.35
C MET A 196 18.91 10.98 13.01
N ASP A 197 19.40 11.54 11.91
CA ASP A 197 19.00 11.12 10.56
C ASP A 197 19.99 10.13 9.92
N ASP A 198 19.58 9.50 8.83
CA ASP A 198 20.34 8.51 8.08
C ASP A 198 21.45 9.08 7.18
N ASN A 199 21.53 10.40 7.05
CA ASN A 199 22.70 11.11 6.55
C ASN A 199 23.73 11.38 7.68
N GLY A 200 23.36 11.12 8.93
CA GLY A 200 24.21 11.24 10.12
C GLY A 200 24.09 12.57 10.85
N THR A 201 23.15 13.44 10.48
CA THR A 201 22.87 14.68 11.21
C THR A 201 22.32 14.33 12.58
N VAL A 202 22.85 14.98 13.63
CA VAL A 202 22.33 14.84 15.00
C VAL A 202 21.62 16.13 15.40
N TYR A 203 20.38 15.99 15.86
CA TYR A 203 19.54 17.06 16.38
C TYR A 203 19.48 16.93 17.90
N TRP A 204 20.08 17.88 18.59
CA TRP A 204 20.24 17.88 20.03
C TRP A 204 19.11 18.67 20.71
N SER A 205 18.77 18.28 21.94
CA SER A 205 17.74 18.93 22.76
C SER A 205 18.06 20.38 23.14
N ASP A 206 19.35 20.72 23.22
CA ASP A 206 19.86 22.09 23.39
C ASP A 206 19.66 22.98 22.14
N GLY A 207 19.10 22.44 21.05
CA GLY A 207 18.88 23.14 19.78
C GLY A 207 20.07 23.12 18.83
N ARG A 208 21.21 22.50 19.21
CA ARG A 208 22.35 22.29 18.32
C ARG A 208 22.02 21.27 17.24
N THR A 209 22.59 21.47 16.06
CA THR A 209 22.51 20.51 14.95
C THR A 209 23.91 20.22 14.43
N ASP A 210 24.39 18.99 14.63
CA ASP A 210 25.69 18.55 14.09
C ASP A 210 25.47 17.87 12.73
N VAL A 211 25.69 18.62 11.65
CA VAL A 211 25.61 18.06 10.29
C VAL A 211 26.81 17.17 10.00
N ASN A 212 26.55 15.87 9.80
CA ASN A 212 27.51 14.92 9.26
C ASN A 212 27.07 14.50 7.86
N ARG A 213 27.87 13.62 7.22
CA ARG A 213 27.53 13.06 5.92
C ARG A 213 27.98 11.62 5.81
N ILE A 214 27.05 10.69 5.97
CA ILE A 214 27.26 9.26 5.78
C ILE A 214 27.09 8.93 4.28
N PRO A 215 28.01 8.16 3.66
CA PRO A 215 27.89 7.79 2.26
C PRO A 215 26.59 7.00 1.95
N GLY A 216 25.88 7.39 0.89
CA GLY A 216 24.69 6.67 0.42
C GLY A 216 23.35 7.40 0.53
N ALA A 217 23.34 8.72 0.75
CA ALA A 217 22.17 9.59 0.96
C ALA A 217 21.12 9.68 -0.19
N THR A 218 21.05 8.71 -1.12
CA THR A 218 20.01 8.63 -2.18
C THR A 218 19.11 7.40 -2.06
N SER A 219 19.26 6.60 -1.01
CA SER A 219 18.40 5.45 -0.70
C SER A 219 17.86 5.61 0.73
N PHE A 220 16.74 4.98 1.05
CA PHE A 220 15.97 5.34 2.25
C PHE A 220 16.34 4.53 3.49
N MET A 221 16.27 5.17 4.66
CA MET A 221 16.17 4.45 5.93
C MET A 221 14.71 4.05 6.13
N HIS A 222 14.31 2.93 5.53
CA HIS A 222 12.90 2.57 5.36
C HIS A 222 12.35 1.64 6.47
N HIS A 223 12.99 1.62 7.64
CA HIS A 223 12.50 0.89 8.80
C HIS A 223 11.18 1.44 9.35
N LYS A 224 10.48 0.58 10.11
CA LYS A 224 9.35 0.94 10.99
C LYS A 224 9.38 0.01 12.21
N PHE A 225 10.32 0.25 13.14
CA PHE A 225 10.42 -0.53 14.37
C PHE A 225 10.74 0.34 15.59
N ALA A 226 10.44 -0.19 16.76
CA ALA A 226 10.89 0.30 18.06
C ALA A 226 11.30 -0.88 18.95
N VAL A 227 12.37 -0.67 19.72
CA VAL A 227 12.89 -1.58 20.74
C VAL A 227 12.59 -0.98 22.11
N ILE A 228 11.95 -1.76 22.97
CA ILE A 228 11.47 -1.34 24.29
C ILE A 228 12.15 -2.19 25.35
N ASP A 229 12.69 -1.52 26.38
CA ASP A 229 13.29 -2.09 27.59
C ASP A 229 14.41 -3.14 27.40
N ALA A 230 15.08 -3.14 26.23
CA ALA A 230 16.31 -3.92 25.99
C ALA A 230 17.49 -3.58 26.92
N GLN A 231 17.39 -2.49 27.70
CA GLN A 231 18.32 -2.13 28.78
C GLN A 231 17.88 -2.62 30.17
N SER A 232 16.77 -3.36 30.28
CA SER A 232 16.41 -4.06 31.51
C SER A 232 17.46 -5.14 31.84
N PRO A 233 17.79 -5.37 33.12
CA PRO A 233 18.55 -6.55 33.52
C PRO A 233 17.75 -7.86 33.36
N ASP A 234 16.43 -7.78 33.13
CA ASP A 234 15.57 -8.92 32.93
C ASP A 234 15.20 -9.07 31.43
N PRO A 235 15.62 -10.15 30.74
CA PRO A 235 15.24 -10.39 29.34
C PRO A 235 13.72 -10.56 29.18
N ASP A 236 12.99 -10.91 30.24
CA ASP A 236 11.52 -10.96 30.24
C ASP A 236 10.86 -9.57 30.29
N ASP A 237 11.60 -8.46 30.25
CA ASP A 237 11.03 -7.12 29.99
C ASP A 237 11.10 -6.71 28.50
N PHE A 238 11.79 -7.48 27.64
CA PHE A 238 12.13 -7.03 26.28
C PHE A 238 10.92 -7.08 25.33
N TYR A 239 10.71 -6.01 24.54
CA TYR A 239 9.74 -6.01 23.45
C TYR A 239 10.28 -5.35 22.18
N THR A 240 9.87 -5.91 21.04
CA THR A 240 9.95 -5.27 19.72
C THR A 240 8.55 -4.89 19.26
N TRP A 241 8.34 -3.62 18.91
CA TRP A 241 7.22 -3.19 18.06
C TRP A 241 7.73 -3.00 16.64
N ALA A 242 7.03 -3.53 15.64
CA ALA A 242 7.43 -3.34 14.25
C ALA A 242 6.25 -3.51 13.28
N GLY A 243 6.43 -3.20 12.00
CA GLY A 243 5.40 -3.47 10.99
C GLY A 243 5.57 -2.76 9.66
N SER A 244 4.45 -2.61 8.95
CA SER A 244 4.40 -1.94 7.65
C SER A 244 4.10 -0.44 7.74
N MET A 245 3.65 0.06 8.90
CA MET A 245 3.05 1.39 9.08
C MET A 245 4.08 2.50 9.38
N ASN A 246 4.11 3.55 8.56
CA ASN A 246 4.80 4.80 8.88
C ASN A 246 4.05 5.57 9.99
N LEU A 247 4.78 6.21 10.90
CA LEU A 247 4.22 6.96 12.04
C LEU A 247 3.72 8.36 11.64
N THR A 248 2.80 8.44 10.67
CA THR A 248 2.20 9.71 10.22
C THR A 248 0.73 9.83 10.62
N TYR A 249 0.14 11.02 10.42
CA TYR A 249 -1.31 11.24 10.53
C TYR A 249 -2.13 10.28 9.65
N THR A 250 -1.58 9.84 8.52
CA THR A 250 -2.31 8.99 7.55
C THR A 250 -1.94 7.51 7.59
N GLY A 251 -0.89 7.14 8.35
CA GLY A 251 -0.47 5.76 8.58
C GLY A 251 -1.63 4.84 9.00
N PRO A 252 -2.38 5.19 10.07
CA PRO A 252 -3.52 4.41 10.57
C PRO A 252 -4.70 4.23 9.61
N TYR A 253 -4.70 4.91 8.46
CA TYR A 253 -5.78 4.84 7.46
C TYR A 253 -5.32 4.31 6.10
N ASN A 254 -4.06 3.86 6.01
CA ASN A 254 -3.64 2.91 4.97
C ASN A 254 -3.73 1.50 5.57
N THR A 255 -4.09 0.50 4.77
CA THR A 255 -4.22 -0.90 5.23
C THR A 255 -2.85 -1.45 5.59
N ASN A 256 -2.62 -1.72 6.87
CA ASN A 256 -1.31 -2.02 7.46
C ASN A 256 -1.41 -3.16 8.49
N VAL A 257 -0.25 -3.73 8.83
CA VAL A 257 -0.05 -4.56 10.01
C VAL A 257 1.02 -3.93 10.91
N THR A 258 0.81 -4.01 12.22
CA THR A 258 1.88 -3.90 13.23
C THR A 258 1.92 -5.17 14.06
N TYR A 259 3.04 -5.43 14.71
CA TYR A 259 3.20 -6.55 15.62
C TYR A 259 4.02 -6.15 16.83
N VAL A 260 3.65 -6.77 17.95
CA VAL A 260 4.38 -6.72 19.22
C VAL A 260 4.93 -8.11 19.46
N ILE A 261 6.25 -8.20 19.54
CA ILE A 261 7.00 -9.43 19.79
C ILE A 261 7.65 -9.26 21.16
N LYS A 262 7.34 -10.19 22.06
CA LYS A 262 8.00 -10.35 23.36
C LYS A 262 8.94 -11.55 23.24
N ASP A 263 10.22 -11.25 23.11
CA ASP A 263 11.28 -12.23 22.79
C ASP A 263 12.65 -11.57 22.99
N SER A 264 13.56 -12.22 23.69
CA SER A 264 14.85 -11.61 24.01
C SER A 264 15.80 -11.59 22.81
N GLY A 265 15.85 -12.66 22.00
CA GLY A 265 16.73 -12.81 20.85
C GLY A 265 16.41 -11.89 19.67
N ILE A 266 15.13 -11.78 19.30
CA ILE A 266 14.63 -10.87 18.26
C ILE A 266 14.86 -9.42 18.70
N THR A 267 14.53 -9.08 19.95
CA THR A 267 14.67 -7.69 20.43
C THR A 267 16.14 -7.26 20.46
N GLN A 268 17.06 -8.14 20.85
CA GLN A 268 18.50 -7.88 20.75
C GLN A 268 18.98 -7.73 19.30
N ALA A 269 18.41 -8.48 18.34
CA ALA A 269 18.77 -8.32 16.92
C ALA A 269 18.31 -6.97 16.35
N PHE A 270 17.13 -6.48 16.73
CA PHE A 270 16.68 -5.12 16.41
C PHE A 270 17.48 -4.04 17.15
N GLU A 271 17.89 -4.26 18.41
CA GLU A 271 18.77 -3.32 19.14
C GLU A 271 20.15 -3.25 18.48
N LEU A 272 20.70 -4.37 18.01
CA LEU A 272 21.99 -4.40 17.30
C LEU A 272 21.92 -3.64 15.98
N GLU A 273 20.87 -3.86 15.16
CA GLU A 273 20.60 -3.08 13.95
C GLU A 273 20.48 -1.58 14.27
N PHE A 274 19.77 -1.22 15.34
CA PHE A 274 19.67 0.17 15.80
C PHE A 274 21.04 0.74 16.20
N ASN A 275 21.82 0.02 17.01
CA ASN A 275 23.14 0.43 17.49
C ASN A 275 24.16 0.59 16.35
N ILE A 276 24.04 -0.21 15.28
CA ILE A 276 24.81 -0.06 14.04
C ILE A 276 24.49 1.29 13.36
N MET A 277 23.22 1.66 13.26
CA MET A 277 22.77 2.93 12.67
C MET A 277 23.09 4.14 13.57
N TRP A 278 22.96 3.99 14.89
CA TRP A 278 23.30 5.01 15.89
C TRP A 278 24.82 5.23 16.05
N GLY A 279 25.62 4.19 15.74
CA GLY A 279 27.07 4.17 15.88
C GLY A 279 27.58 3.91 17.30
N SER A 280 26.68 3.70 18.27
CA SER A 280 26.99 3.36 19.66
C SER A 280 25.87 2.51 20.27
N ASP A 281 26.20 1.82 21.36
CA ASP A 281 25.30 1.14 22.31
C ASP A 281 24.78 2.07 23.41
N GLY A 282 25.32 3.29 23.51
CA GLY A 282 24.99 4.27 24.53
C GLY A 282 23.85 5.22 24.14
N ALA A 283 23.51 6.11 25.09
CA ALA A 283 22.48 7.12 24.92
C ALA A 283 22.80 8.17 23.84
N LEU A 284 24.09 8.45 23.57
CA LEU A 284 24.52 9.47 22.61
C LEU A 284 24.97 8.84 21.28
N PRO A 285 24.60 9.42 20.12
CA PRO A 285 24.97 8.89 18.82
C PRO A 285 26.46 9.07 18.54
N ASN A 286 27.01 8.25 17.64
CA ASN A 286 28.35 8.43 17.09
C ASN A 286 28.34 8.36 15.56
N PRO A 287 28.10 9.51 14.88
CA PRO A 287 28.01 9.57 13.41
C PRO A 287 29.24 9.05 12.65
N SER A 288 30.43 9.05 13.26
CA SER A 288 31.64 8.49 12.63
C SER A 288 31.62 6.95 12.55
N ARG A 289 30.93 6.31 13.50
CA ARG A 289 30.77 4.85 13.61
C ARG A 289 29.45 4.34 13.02
N ALA A 290 28.44 5.19 12.95
CA ALA A 290 27.14 4.92 12.35
C ALA A 290 27.25 4.34 10.93
N ARG A 291 26.43 3.33 10.62
CA ARG A 291 26.35 2.71 9.30
C ARG A 291 24.90 2.54 8.88
N PHE A 292 24.61 2.90 7.63
CA PHE A 292 23.30 2.75 7.01
C PHE A 292 23.45 2.02 5.67
N LYS A 293 22.35 1.50 5.15
CA LYS A 293 22.21 0.94 3.81
C LYS A 293 23.24 -0.19 3.60
N ARG A 294 23.83 -0.26 2.40
CA ARG A 294 24.86 -1.26 2.03
C ARG A 294 26.18 -1.19 2.84
N HIS A 295 26.28 -0.30 3.82
CA HIS A 295 27.46 -0.16 4.70
C HIS A 295 27.27 -0.84 6.06
N LYS A 296 26.07 -1.30 6.40
CA LYS A 296 25.82 -2.10 7.61
C LYS A 296 26.50 -3.47 7.49
N PRO A 297 27.11 -4.01 8.55
CA PRO A 297 27.46 -5.42 8.63
C PRO A 297 26.18 -6.27 8.73
N ASP A 298 26.37 -7.57 8.86
CA ASP A 298 25.29 -8.46 9.26
C ASP A 298 25.05 -8.39 10.77
N VAL A 299 23.81 -8.67 11.21
CA VAL A 299 23.46 -8.89 12.62
C VAL A 299 23.71 -10.35 13.04
N GLY A 300 23.90 -11.26 12.07
CA GLY A 300 24.44 -12.61 12.29
C GLY A 300 23.39 -13.69 12.59
N ARG A 301 22.67 -13.61 13.72
CA ARG A 301 21.64 -14.62 14.06
C ARG A 301 20.36 -14.33 13.27
N HIS A 302 20.05 -15.21 12.31
CA HIS A 302 18.84 -15.11 11.50
C HIS A 302 17.70 -16.00 11.95
N GLN A 303 17.92 -17.01 12.79
CA GLN A 303 16.88 -17.93 13.26
C GLN A 303 16.64 -17.78 14.76
N HIS A 304 15.38 -17.52 15.11
CA HIS A 304 14.87 -17.24 16.44
C HIS A 304 13.68 -18.17 16.74
N TRP A 305 13.35 -18.32 18.01
CA TRP A 305 12.25 -19.16 18.49
C TRP A 305 11.47 -18.39 19.53
N VAL A 306 10.26 -17.95 19.19
CA VAL A 306 9.37 -17.27 20.14
C VAL A 306 8.45 -18.34 20.72
N GLY A 307 8.80 -18.87 21.88
CA GLY A 307 8.31 -20.17 22.34
C GLY A 307 8.57 -21.25 21.29
N ASP A 308 7.56 -22.06 20.99
CA ASP A 308 7.66 -23.13 19.97
C ASP A 308 7.56 -22.62 18.51
N THR A 309 7.49 -21.30 18.26
CA THR A 309 7.39 -20.75 16.89
C THR A 309 8.76 -20.35 16.34
N ARG A 310 9.21 -21.04 15.29
CA ARG A 310 10.40 -20.63 14.51
C ARG A 310 10.13 -19.36 13.71
N VAL A 311 10.97 -18.34 13.91
CA VAL A 311 10.96 -17.06 13.18
C VAL A 311 12.33 -16.82 12.57
N GLU A 312 12.37 -16.49 11.28
CA GLU A 312 13.59 -15.99 10.64
C GLU A 312 13.54 -14.46 10.54
N LEU A 313 14.65 -13.78 10.85
CA LEU A 313 14.77 -12.32 10.82
C LEU A 313 15.96 -11.91 9.95
N TYR A 314 15.68 -11.03 8.99
CA TYR A 314 16.68 -10.49 8.07
C TYR A 314 16.55 -8.96 7.95
N PHE A 315 17.70 -8.29 7.85
CA PHE A 315 17.78 -6.84 7.61
C PHE A 315 18.40 -6.58 6.24
N SER A 316 17.73 -5.81 5.41
CA SER A 316 18.22 -5.34 4.11
C SER A 316 18.97 -3.99 4.28
N PRO A 317 19.68 -3.49 3.26
CA PRO A 317 19.99 -4.17 2.01
C PRO A 317 21.14 -5.17 2.21
N MET A 318 21.44 -5.94 1.16
CA MET A 318 22.72 -6.63 1.03
C MET A 318 23.86 -5.62 1.19
N ASN A 319 24.91 -5.98 1.93
CA ASN A 319 26.05 -5.10 2.10
C ASN A 319 27.01 -5.14 0.91
N SER A 320 27.86 -4.12 0.79
CA SER A 320 28.80 -3.98 -0.33
C SER A 320 29.76 -5.16 -0.50
N SER A 321 30.05 -5.88 0.59
CA SER A 321 30.89 -7.09 0.61
C SER A 321 30.13 -8.39 0.32
N ARG A 322 28.80 -8.35 0.15
CA ARG A 322 27.90 -9.50 -0.04
C ARG A 322 28.10 -10.61 1.01
N THR A 323 28.34 -10.20 2.26
CA THR A 323 28.43 -11.12 3.41
C THR A 323 27.11 -11.27 4.14
N LYS A 324 26.17 -10.32 3.97
CA LYS A 324 24.78 -10.46 4.41
C LYS A 324 24.03 -11.41 3.45
N PRO A 325 23.19 -12.33 3.95
CA PRO A 325 22.35 -13.15 3.09
C PRO A 325 21.35 -12.31 2.30
N SER A 326 20.95 -12.80 1.12
CA SER A 326 19.89 -12.18 0.33
C SER A 326 18.51 -12.56 0.85
N ILE A 327 17.66 -11.55 1.07
CA ILE A 327 16.25 -11.78 1.44
C ILE A 327 15.51 -12.33 0.22
N SER A 328 15.81 -11.79 -0.97
CA SER A 328 15.24 -12.25 -2.23
C SER A 328 15.55 -13.72 -2.52
N GLU A 329 16.77 -14.21 -2.25
CA GLU A 329 17.10 -15.63 -2.45
C GLU A 329 16.31 -16.51 -1.46
N ARG A 330 16.29 -16.16 -0.17
CA ARG A 330 15.57 -16.92 0.86
C ARG A 330 14.07 -17.00 0.62
N VAL A 331 13.44 -15.92 0.15
CA VAL A 331 12.01 -15.92 -0.20
C VAL A 331 11.73 -16.73 -1.47
N VAL A 332 12.66 -16.75 -2.44
CA VAL A 332 12.53 -17.61 -3.63
C VAL A 332 12.56 -19.10 -3.25
N GLU A 333 13.48 -19.53 -2.38
CA GLU A 333 13.53 -20.91 -1.89
C GLU A 333 12.19 -21.38 -1.31
N LEU A 334 11.56 -20.53 -0.49
CA LEU A 334 10.26 -20.83 0.15
C LEU A 334 9.12 -20.89 -0.87
N VAL A 335 9.13 -19.99 -1.87
CA VAL A 335 8.14 -19.98 -2.96
C VAL A 335 8.27 -21.20 -3.86
N GLU A 336 9.50 -21.65 -4.14
CA GLU A 336 9.75 -22.85 -4.93
C GLU A 336 9.36 -24.13 -4.17
N ALA A 337 9.49 -24.13 -2.83
CA ALA A 337 9.09 -25.24 -1.95
C ALA A 337 7.58 -25.31 -1.66
N ALA A 338 6.79 -24.29 -2.00
CA ALA A 338 5.34 -24.27 -1.81
C ALA A 338 4.65 -25.47 -2.48
N SER A 339 3.62 -26.04 -1.88
CA SER A 339 2.97 -27.27 -2.33
C SER A 339 1.50 -27.13 -2.74
N TYR A 340 0.80 -26.10 -2.25
CA TYR A 340 -0.65 -25.92 -2.40
C TYR A 340 -1.06 -24.52 -2.84
N ASP A 341 -0.50 -23.48 -2.22
CA ASP A 341 -0.93 -22.11 -2.47
C ASP A 341 0.11 -21.04 -2.17
N LEU A 342 -0.03 -19.93 -2.89
CA LEU A 342 0.67 -18.68 -2.66
C LEU A 342 -0.37 -17.57 -2.56
N ALA A 343 -0.23 -16.67 -1.59
CA ALA A 343 -1.08 -15.49 -1.51
C ALA A 343 -0.28 -14.24 -1.13
N PHE A 344 -0.53 -13.09 -1.75
CA PHE A 344 0.18 -11.85 -1.38
C PHE A 344 -0.72 -10.61 -1.25
N MET A 345 -0.30 -9.72 -0.36
CA MET A 345 -0.84 -8.37 -0.17
C MET A 345 0.34 -7.39 -0.25
N ALA A 346 0.40 -6.62 -1.33
CA ALA A 346 1.59 -5.84 -1.65
C ALA A 346 1.27 -4.38 -1.99
N PHE A 347 1.92 -3.45 -1.29
CA PHE A 347 2.02 -2.06 -1.74
C PHE A 347 2.68 -1.98 -3.11
N SER A 348 3.78 -2.71 -3.28
CA SER A 348 4.47 -2.88 -4.57
C SER A 348 5.08 -4.26 -4.66
N ILE A 349 5.07 -4.83 -5.86
CA ILE A 349 5.68 -6.11 -6.18
C ILE A 349 6.24 -6.05 -7.60
N THR A 350 7.52 -5.70 -7.72
CA THR A 350 8.15 -5.38 -9.00
C THR A 350 8.23 -6.63 -9.90
N PRO A 351 7.62 -6.62 -11.11
CA PRO A 351 7.52 -7.81 -11.98
C PRO A 351 8.84 -8.54 -12.27
N GLY A 352 9.92 -7.79 -12.54
CA GLY A 352 11.19 -8.36 -13.01
C GLY A 352 12.15 -8.90 -11.93
N ILE A 353 11.78 -8.91 -10.64
CA ILE A 353 12.66 -9.41 -9.57
C ILE A 353 12.54 -10.93 -9.37
N PRO A 354 13.54 -11.60 -8.77
CA PRO A 354 13.51 -13.06 -8.57
C PRO A 354 12.27 -13.57 -7.85
N ILE A 355 11.84 -12.92 -6.76
CA ILE A 355 10.61 -13.28 -6.01
C ILE A 355 9.38 -13.32 -6.94
N SER A 356 9.18 -12.26 -7.74
CA SER A 356 8.04 -12.16 -8.65
C SER A 356 8.06 -13.23 -9.73
N GLN A 357 9.24 -13.53 -10.27
CA GLN A 357 9.42 -14.58 -11.27
C GLN A 357 9.20 -15.98 -10.68
N ALA A 358 9.67 -16.24 -9.45
CA ALA A 358 9.43 -17.50 -8.74
C ALA A 358 7.93 -17.71 -8.44
N ILE A 359 7.24 -16.69 -7.92
CA ILE A 359 5.79 -16.74 -7.66
C ILE A 359 5.03 -17.03 -8.97
N TRP A 360 5.40 -16.36 -10.05
CA TRP A 360 4.78 -16.59 -11.37
C TRP A 360 5.07 -17.99 -11.91
N ALA A 361 6.30 -18.48 -11.79
CA ALA A 361 6.71 -19.81 -12.25
C ALA A 361 6.07 -20.94 -11.43
N ARG A 362 6.04 -20.85 -10.09
CA ARG A 362 5.40 -21.87 -9.24
C ARG A 362 3.91 -21.97 -9.50
N SER A 363 3.22 -20.82 -9.61
CA SER A 363 1.79 -20.75 -9.94
C SER A 363 1.44 -21.02 -11.42
N ALA A 364 2.41 -21.40 -12.26
CA ALA A 364 2.14 -21.97 -13.57
C ALA A 364 1.95 -23.51 -13.51
N GLN A 365 2.34 -24.13 -12.39
CA GLN A 365 2.16 -25.55 -12.15
C GLN A 365 0.74 -25.81 -11.63
N ALA A 366 0.12 -26.92 -12.02
CA ALA A 366 -1.31 -27.16 -11.82
C ALA A 366 -1.70 -27.50 -10.36
N ASP A 367 -0.71 -27.67 -9.49
CA ASP A 367 -0.82 -27.99 -8.06
C ASP A 367 -0.88 -26.74 -7.15
N VAL A 368 -0.31 -25.60 -7.57
CA VAL A 368 -0.24 -24.38 -6.74
C VAL A 368 -1.14 -23.27 -7.26
N SER A 369 -2.11 -22.87 -6.42
CA SER A 369 -2.96 -21.70 -6.69
C SER A 369 -2.29 -20.38 -6.29
N LEU A 370 -2.69 -19.26 -6.90
CA LEU A 370 -2.18 -17.93 -6.56
C LEU A 370 -3.28 -16.90 -6.30
N GLY A 371 -3.32 -16.34 -5.09
CA GLY A 371 -4.07 -15.14 -4.77
C GLY A 371 -3.16 -13.91 -4.71
N GLY A 372 -3.59 -12.76 -5.23
CA GLY A 372 -2.79 -11.54 -5.12
C GLY A 372 -3.63 -10.28 -5.08
N VAL A 373 -3.28 -9.35 -4.20
CA VAL A 373 -3.79 -7.98 -4.25
C VAL A 373 -2.62 -7.00 -4.20
N ILE A 374 -2.55 -6.11 -5.19
CA ILE A 374 -1.54 -5.05 -5.31
C ILE A 374 -2.21 -3.70 -5.14
N ASP A 375 -1.58 -2.75 -4.47
CA ASP A 375 -2.05 -1.37 -4.42
C ASP A 375 -2.47 -0.84 -5.81
N ARG A 376 -3.60 -0.11 -5.85
CA ARG A 376 -4.22 0.35 -7.09
C ARG A 376 -3.29 1.18 -7.97
N ALA A 377 -2.42 2.00 -7.39
CA ALA A 377 -1.51 2.86 -8.15
C ALA A 377 -0.41 2.03 -8.82
N PHE A 378 0.18 1.07 -8.10
CA PHE A 378 1.18 0.16 -8.67
C PHE A 378 0.56 -0.78 -9.70
N PHE A 379 -0.62 -1.35 -9.43
CA PHE A 379 -1.35 -2.16 -10.40
C PHE A 379 -1.65 -1.37 -11.69
N GLY A 380 -2.02 -0.09 -11.57
CA GLY A 380 -2.23 0.81 -12.71
C GLY A 380 -0.97 0.98 -13.58
N ARG A 381 0.20 1.23 -12.95
CA ARG A 381 1.49 1.35 -13.65
C ARG A 381 1.89 0.05 -14.35
N TYR A 382 1.80 -1.07 -13.66
CA TYR A 382 2.09 -2.39 -14.23
C TYR A 382 1.16 -2.70 -15.43
N ARG A 383 -0.11 -2.29 -15.38
CA ARG A 383 -1.06 -2.44 -16.49
C ARG A 383 -0.68 -1.61 -17.71
N ALA A 384 -0.25 -0.36 -17.50
CA ALA A 384 0.20 0.50 -18.59
C ALA A 384 1.47 -0.04 -19.30
N GLN A 385 2.27 -0.83 -18.58
CA GLN A 385 3.50 -1.46 -19.07
C GLN A 385 3.30 -2.88 -19.63
N GLY A 386 2.10 -3.47 -19.50
CA GLY A 386 1.82 -4.84 -19.96
C GLY A 386 2.42 -5.94 -19.08
N GLU A 387 2.69 -5.63 -17.81
CA GLU A 387 3.46 -6.47 -16.90
C GLU A 387 2.70 -7.68 -16.31
N ILE A 388 3.45 -8.69 -15.86
CA ILE A 388 2.96 -10.04 -15.51
C ILE A 388 1.76 -10.05 -14.55
N TRP A 389 1.67 -9.11 -13.61
CA TRP A 389 0.56 -9.05 -12.64
C TRP A 389 -0.78 -8.61 -13.24
N THR A 390 -0.78 -8.16 -14.50
CA THR A 390 -1.90 -7.43 -15.08
C THR A 390 -2.46 -8.06 -16.35
N VAL A 391 -1.65 -8.85 -17.05
CA VAL A 391 -2.04 -9.64 -18.23
C VAL A 391 -3.18 -10.63 -17.91
N PRO A 392 -3.92 -11.13 -18.92
CA PRO A 392 -5.03 -12.08 -18.70
C PRO A 392 -4.64 -13.32 -17.88
N GLU A 393 -3.42 -13.82 -18.06
CA GLU A 393 -2.85 -14.99 -17.40
C GLU A 393 -2.73 -14.84 -15.87
N ALA A 394 -2.74 -13.60 -15.35
CA ALA A 394 -2.78 -13.31 -13.91
C ALA A 394 -4.16 -13.61 -13.27
N ARG A 395 -5.16 -13.98 -14.08
CA ARG A 395 -6.54 -14.33 -13.70
C ARG A 395 -7.01 -15.67 -14.28
N MET A 396 -6.06 -16.48 -14.75
CA MET A 396 -6.30 -17.79 -15.35
C MET A 396 -5.41 -18.82 -14.65
N PHE A 397 -5.61 -20.12 -14.94
CA PHE A 397 -4.73 -21.20 -14.48
C PHE A 397 -4.49 -21.20 -12.95
N GLY A 398 -5.56 -21.03 -12.15
CA GLY A 398 -5.46 -20.98 -10.69
C GLY A 398 -4.99 -19.65 -10.10
N ARG A 399 -4.68 -18.64 -10.93
CA ARG A 399 -4.29 -17.29 -10.48
C ARG A 399 -5.48 -16.34 -10.34
N SER A 400 -5.40 -15.46 -9.35
CA SER A 400 -6.39 -14.42 -9.04
C SER A 400 -5.71 -13.16 -8.49
N VAL A 401 -5.05 -12.40 -9.39
CA VAL A 401 -4.39 -11.13 -9.03
C VAL A 401 -5.28 -9.92 -9.35
N LEU A 402 -5.51 -9.09 -8.34
CA LEU A 402 -6.45 -7.97 -8.35
C LEU A 402 -5.77 -6.63 -8.01
N PRO A 403 -6.24 -5.51 -8.58
CA PRO A 403 -5.97 -4.19 -8.00
C PRO A 403 -6.72 -4.05 -6.67
N GLY A 404 -6.05 -3.52 -5.65
CA GLY A 404 -6.67 -3.17 -4.38
C GLY A 404 -7.69 -2.04 -4.53
N ARG A 405 -8.63 -1.99 -3.58
CA ARG A 405 -9.69 -0.96 -3.49
C ARG A 405 -9.77 -0.36 -2.08
N GLU A 406 -8.63 -0.33 -1.40
CA GLU A 406 -8.50 0.31 -0.10
C GLU A 406 -8.76 1.82 -0.18
N LEU A 407 -9.18 2.44 0.92
CA LEU A 407 -9.58 3.85 0.94
C LEU A 407 -8.42 4.81 0.62
N ARG A 408 -7.20 4.46 1.01
CA ARG A 408 -5.97 5.17 0.65
C ARG A 408 -5.00 4.29 -0.14
N LYS A 409 -4.32 3.40 0.60
CA LYS A 409 -3.26 2.53 0.09
C LYS A 409 -3.40 1.15 0.70
N LEU A 410 -3.20 0.11 -0.10
CA LEU A 410 -2.85 -1.21 0.42
C LEU A 410 -1.36 -1.16 0.79
N HIS A 411 -1.03 -1.07 2.08
CA HIS A 411 0.35 -0.81 2.52
C HIS A 411 1.05 -2.02 3.16
N HIS A 412 0.42 -3.21 3.11
CA HIS A 412 1.04 -4.49 3.43
C HIS A 412 2.26 -4.81 2.54
N LYS A 413 3.14 -5.67 3.06
CA LYS A 413 4.25 -6.30 2.35
C LYS A 413 4.30 -7.77 2.74
N THR A 414 3.21 -8.48 2.44
CA THR A 414 2.96 -9.81 2.97
C THR A 414 2.88 -10.83 1.84
N LEU A 415 3.56 -11.97 2.03
CA LEU A 415 3.41 -13.18 1.25
C LEU A 415 3.09 -14.33 2.20
N LEU A 416 2.10 -15.14 1.83
CA LEU A 416 1.65 -16.35 2.52
C LEU A 416 1.95 -17.53 1.62
N ILE A 417 2.43 -18.62 2.20
CA ILE A 417 2.84 -19.83 1.50
C ILE A 417 2.17 -21.02 2.21
N ASP A 418 1.47 -21.85 1.44
CA ASP A 418 0.70 -23.01 1.91
C ASP A 418 -0.22 -22.69 3.11
N ALA A 419 -0.84 -21.52 3.07
CA ALA A 419 -1.64 -20.96 4.16
C ALA A 419 -3.14 -21.03 3.89
N LEU A 420 -3.57 -20.98 2.63
CA LEU A 420 -4.98 -21.06 2.25
C LEU A 420 -5.51 -22.50 2.22
N THR A 421 -4.65 -23.49 2.10
CA THR A 421 -5.00 -24.92 2.15
C THR A 421 -5.43 -25.39 3.56
N ASP A 422 -6.24 -26.45 3.60
CA ASP A 422 -6.60 -27.21 4.82
C ASP A 422 -5.86 -28.56 4.88
N ALA A 423 -4.84 -28.76 4.04
CA ALA A 423 -4.03 -29.98 3.99
C ALA A 423 -3.26 -30.19 5.31
N ALA A 424 -3.34 -31.40 5.88
CA ALA A 424 -2.78 -31.72 7.20
C ALA A 424 -1.23 -31.79 7.21
N ASP A 425 -0.61 -31.90 6.04
CA ASP A 425 0.82 -31.90 5.77
C ASP A 425 1.35 -30.56 5.24
N ALA A 426 0.50 -29.55 5.12
CA ALA A 426 0.93 -28.19 4.79
C ALA A 426 1.82 -27.60 5.89
N VAL A 427 2.78 -26.76 5.50
CA VAL A 427 3.66 -26.02 6.40
C VAL A 427 3.46 -24.52 6.15
N PRO A 428 2.46 -23.88 6.79
CA PRO A 428 2.13 -22.50 6.52
C PRO A 428 3.25 -21.54 6.93
N VAL A 429 3.65 -20.66 6.01
CA VAL A 429 4.66 -19.62 6.26
C VAL A 429 4.10 -18.24 5.97
N VAL A 430 4.36 -17.29 6.87
CA VAL A 430 4.10 -15.86 6.68
C VAL A 430 5.40 -15.11 6.50
N VAL A 431 5.57 -14.46 5.35
CA VAL A 431 6.65 -13.52 5.06
C VAL A 431 6.08 -12.10 5.17
N THR A 432 6.60 -11.27 6.07
CA THR A 432 6.11 -9.90 6.32
C THR A 432 7.20 -8.98 6.86
N GLY A 433 7.05 -7.66 6.74
CA GLY A 433 8.10 -6.72 7.16
C GLY A 433 7.82 -5.28 6.74
N SER A 434 8.86 -4.45 6.83
CA SER A 434 8.90 -3.18 6.09
C SER A 434 9.24 -3.39 4.61
N TYR A 435 10.00 -4.45 4.31
CA TYR A 435 10.57 -4.81 3.01
C TYR A 435 9.54 -4.86 1.88
N ASN A 436 9.63 -3.93 0.92
CA ASN A 436 8.82 -3.99 -0.30
C ASN A 436 9.39 -5.02 -1.28
N PHE A 437 8.55 -5.84 -1.93
CA PHE A 437 9.00 -6.80 -2.95
C PHE A 437 9.55 -6.06 -4.20
N SER A 438 10.81 -5.62 -4.13
CA SER A 438 11.42 -4.69 -5.07
C SER A 438 12.95 -4.78 -5.05
N ALA A 439 13.62 -4.33 -6.10
CA ALA A 439 15.09 -4.29 -6.14
C ALA A 439 15.69 -3.23 -5.20
N ALA A 440 14.96 -2.15 -4.90
CA ALA A 440 15.41 -1.12 -3.97
C ALA A 440 15.48 -1.66 -2.54
N ALA A 441 14.55 -2.52 -2.15
CA ALA A 441 14.55 -3.18 -0.86
C ALA A 441 15.78 -4.09 -0.65
N GLU A 442 16.09 -4.92 -1.64
CA GLU A 442 17.22 -5.84 -1.60
C GLU A 442 18.59 -5.12 -1.59
N TYR A 443 18.74 -4.05 -2.39
CA TYR A 443 20.07 -3.50 -2.70
C TYR A 443 20.34 -2.06 -2.21
N ALA A 444 19.33 -1.33 -1.74
CA ALA A 444 19.45 0.11 -1.48
C ALA A 444 18.90 0.56 -0.11
N ASN A 445 17.68 0.16 0.26
CA ASN A 445 16.98 0.68 1.43
C ASN A 445 17.26 -0.14 2.69
N ASP A 446 17.27 0.53 3.84
CA ASP A 446 17.22 -0.14 5.14
C ASP A 446 15.80 -0.64 5.42
N GLU A 447 15.55 -1.94 5.26
CA GLU A 447 14.28 -2.58 5.60
C GLU A 447 14.54 -3.88 6.38
N PHE A 448 13.50 -4.50 6.91
CA PHE A 448 13.58 -5.80 7.57
C PHE A 448 12.47 -6.73 7.09
N MET A 449 12.70 -8.04 7.25
CA MET A 449 11.80 -9.13 6.90
C MET A 449 11.75 -10.14 8.04
N LEU A 450 10.53 -10.54 8.41
CA LEU A 450 10.21 -11.70 9.24
C LEU A 450 9.67 -12.84 8.37
N ILE A 451 10.10 -14.07 8.64
CA ILE A 451 9.58 -15.29 8.03
C ILE A 451 9.14 -16.20 9.17
N ILE A 452 7.82 -16.33 9.35
CA ILE A 452 7.20 -16.97 10.52
C ILE A 452 6.62 -18.31 10.10
N HIS A 453 7.12 -19.40 10.69
CA HIS A 453 6.70 -20.77 10.40
C HIS A 453 5.64 -21.21 11.41
N CYS A 454 4.43 -20.66 11.30
CA CYS A 454 3.34 -20.94 12.24
C CYS A 454 1.96 -20.87 11.57
N GLY A 455 1.23 -21.99 11.64
CA GLY A 455 -0.15 -22.09 11.13
C GLY A 455 -1.14 -21.18 11.85
N GLU A 456 -0.95 -20.90 13.13
CA GLU A 456 -1.83 -19.99 13.89
C GLU A 456 -1.67 -18.54 13.44
N VAL A 457 -0.43 -18.09 13.21
CA VAL A 457 -0.14 -16.77 12.64
C VAL A 457 -0.63 -16.69 11.21
N ALA A 458 -0.36 -17.71 10.38
CA ALA A 458 -0.84 -17.76 9.00
C ALA A 458 -2.37 -17.63 8.93
N ASN A 459 -3.11 -18.32 9.79
CA ASN A 459 -4.57 -18.24 9.89
C ASN A 459 -5.08 -16.81 10.18
N GLN A 460 -4.38 -16.01 11.00
CA GLN A 460 -4.75 -14.59 11.20
C GLN A 460 -4.54 -13.77 9.92
N PHE A 461 -3.42 -13.97 9.22
CA PHE A 461 -3.16 -13.30 7.95
C PHE A 461 -4.07 -13.76 6.79
N VAL A 462 -4.58 -14.99 6.83
CA VAL A 462 -5.59 -15.49 5.88
C VAL A 462 -6.92 -14.74 6.04
N GLN A 463 -7.34 -14.45 7.27
CA GLN A 463 -8.55 -13.65 7.55
C GLN A 463 -8.42 -12.22 7.00
N GLU A 464 -7.27 -11.55 7.20
CA GLU A 464 -7.01 -10.23 6.57
C GLU A 464 -6.94 -10.34 5.03
N PHE A 465 -6.27 -11.36 4.48
CA PHE A 465 -6.20 -11.56 3.03
C PHE A 465 -7.59 -11.75 2.41
N GLY A 466 -8.49 -12.48 3.08
CA GLY A 466 -9.89 -12.60 2.70
C GLY A 466 -10.58 -11.24 2.60
N ALA A 467 -10.45 -10.40 3.62
CA ALA A 467 -11.07 -9.07 3.64
C ALA A 467 -10.47 -8.12 2.60
N VAL A 468 -9.14 -8.07 2.44
CA VAL A 468 -8.47 -7.29 1.38
C VAL A 468 -8.96 -7.73 0.00
N LYS A 469 -9.16 -9.03 -0.22
CA LYS A 469 -9.67 -9.59 -1.49
C LYS A 469 -11.16 -9.27 -1.71
N ALA A 470 -11.99 -9.32 -0.67
CA ALA A 470 -13.38 -8.90 -0.71
C ALA A 470 -13.51 -7.40 -1.03
N ARG A 471 -12.71 -6.55 -0.37
CA ARG A 471 -12.62 -5.10 -0.70
C ARG A 471 -12.17 -4.87 -2.13
N ALA A 472 -11.12 -5.55 -2.60
CA ALA A 472 -10.64 -5.47 -3.98
C ALA A 472 -11.71 -5.83 -5.04
N ARG A 473 -12.61 -6.76 -4.73
CA ARG A 473 -13.77 -7.12 -5.57
C ARG A 473 -14.95 -6.16 -5.45
N GLY A 474 -15.01 -5.36 -4.38
CA GLY A 474 -16.19 -4.55 -4.03
C GLY A 474 -17.29 -5.33 -3.32
N GLU A 475 -16.96 -6.49 -2.74
CA GLU A 475 -17.84 -7.29 -1.88
C GLU A 475 -17.94 -6.67 -0.46
N ALA A 476 -16.92 -5.89 -0.08
CA ALA A 476 -16.90 -5.04 1.11
C ALA A 476 -16.40 -3.62 0.77
N GLU A 477 -16.79 -2.61 1.54
CA GLU A 477 -16.23 -1.25 1.46
C GLU A 477 -15.17 -1.05 2.56
N PRO A 478 -14.08 -0.31 2.30
CA PRO A 478 -13.08 0.00 3.34
C PRO A 478 -13.67 0.94 4.40
N PRO A 479 -13.25 0.82 5.67
CA PRO A 479 -13.67 1.74 6.73
C PRO A 479 -13.16 3.16 6.44
N VAL A 480 -13.91 4.14 6.89
CA VAL A 480 -13.59 5.58 6.82
C VAL A 480 -13.19 6.05 8.21
N PRO A 481 -12.27 7.03 8.36
CA PRO A 481 -12.00 7.63 9.66
C PRO A 481 -13.29 8.03 10.38
N ALA A 482 -13.32 7.82 11.69
CA ALA A 482 -14.41 8.34 12.52
C ALA A 482 -14.49 9.87 12.35
N MET A 483 -15.72 10.38 12.23
CA MET A 483 -16.01 11.79 12.06
C MET A 483 -16.90 12.24 13.22
N ASP A 484 -16.55 13.36 13.84
CA ASP A 484 -17.29 13.96 14.94
C ASP A 484 -18.16 15.09 14.38
N PRO A 485 -19.50 15.04 14.54
CA PRO A 485 -20.42 16.03 13.98
C PRO A 485 -20.31 17.41 14.62
N ASP A 486 -19.61 17.56 15.75
CA ASP A 486 -19.41 18.83 16.46
C ASP A 486 -18.03 19.47 16.17
N VAL A 487 -17.12 18.75 15.51
CA VAL A 487 -15.79 19.24 15.11
C VAL A 487 -15.85 20.12 13.84
N TRP A 488 -14.98 21.12 13.82
CA TRP A 488 -14.76 22.00 12.67
C TRP A 488 -13.60 21.47 11.81
N TYR A 489 -13.92 21.07 10.58
CA TYR A 489 -12.98 20.51 9.61
C TYR A 489 -12.51 21.57 8.61
N ARG A 490 -11.26 21.49 8.16
CA ARG A 490 -10.76 22.35 7.08
C ARG A 490 -11.35 21.90 5.74
N VAL A 491 -11.74 22.85 4.89
CA VAL A 491 -12.09 22.55 3.49
C VAL A 491 -10.82 22.44 2.67
N ALA A 492 -10.60 21.28 2.05
CA ALA A 492 -9.41 21.00 1.26
C ALA A 492 -9.57 21.39 -0.22
N SER A 493 -10.74 21.16 -0.81
CA SER A 493 -11.07 21.52 -2.20
C SER A 493 -12.58 21.48 -2.43
N VAL A 494 -13.06 22.14 -3.48
CA VAL A 494 -14.44 21.99 -3.99
C VAL A 494 -14.38 21.25 -5.32
N THR A 495 -15.17 20.19 -5.48
CA THR A 495 -15.18 19.33 -6.67
C THR A 495 -16.20 19.80 -7.70
N ASP A 496 -17.43 20.08 -7.26
CA ASP A 496 -18.49 20.70 -8.05
C ASP A 496 -19.48 21.45 -7.16
N GLY A 497 -20.62 21.89 -7.69
CA GLY A 497 -21.64 22.60 -6.90
C GLY A 497 -22.35 21.78 -5.81
N GLN A 498 -22.10 20.47 -5.71
CA GLN A 498 -22.71 19.58 -4.71
C GLN A 498 -21.68 18.89 -3.81
N VAL A 499 -20.44 18.71 -4.27
CA VAL A 499 -19.40 17.95 -3.58
C VAL A 499 -18.15 18.79 -3.33
N PHE A 500 -17.64 18.71 -2.10
CA PHE A 500 -16.34 19.24 -1.71
C PHE A 500 -15.56 18.17 -0.92
N GLN A 501 -14.28 18.40 -0.64
CA GLN A 501 -13.46 17.54 0.21
C GLN A 501 -13.18 18.25 1.55
N ALA A 502 -13.47 17.57 2.65
CA ALA A 502 -13.07 17.97 4.00
C ALA A 502 -11.78 17.26 4.39
N GLU A 503 -10.87 17.94 5.08
CA GLU A 503 -9.71 17.32 5.72
C GLU A 503 -10.10 16.79 7.10
N LEU A 504 -10.27 15.48 7.23
CA LEU A 504 -10.72 14.82 8.48
C LEU A 504 -9.59 14.73 9.52
N THR A 505 -8.36 14.63 9.04
CA THR A 505 -7.10 14.66 9.79
C THR A 505 -6.01 15.09 8.78
N PRO A 506 -4.87 15.67 9.20
CA PRO A 506 -3.88 16.20 8.26
C PRO A 506 -3.49 15.22 7.15
N ASN A 507 -3.54 15.68 5.89
CA ASN A 507 -3.34 14.89 4.68
C ASN A 507 -4.36 13.77 4.41
N PHE A 508 -5.47 13.72 5.14
CA PHE A 508 -6.62 12.86 4.88
C PHE A 508 -7.81 13.70 4.42
N ARG A 509 -8.03 13.74 3.11
CA ARG A 509 -9.18 14.38 2.49
C ARG A 509 -10.28 13.36 2.23
N TYR A 510 -11.53 13.70 2.53
CA TYR A 510 -12.68 12.84 2.26
C TYR A 510 -13.84 13.64 1.61
N PRO A 511 -14.53 13.08 0.60
CA PRO A 511 -15.62 13.80 -0.06
C PRO A 511 -16.86 13.93 0.82
N VAL A 512 -17.49 15.09 0.75
CA VAL A 512 -18.74 15.44 1.42
C VAL A 512 -19.72 15.95 0.36
N SER A 513 -20.88 15.31 0.29
CA SER A 513 -21.99 15.67 -0.59
C SER A 513 -23.05 16.43 0.19
N LEU A 514 -23.45 17.59 -0.33
CA LEU A 514 -24.56 18.36 0.23
C LEU A 514 -25.88 17.59 0.00
N ILE A 515 -26.57 17.22 1.09
CA ILE A 515 -27.95 16.69 1.03
C ILE A 515 -28.98 17.83 1.00
N GLY A 516 -30.22 17.50 0.60
CA GLY A 516 -31.33 18.45 0.47
C GLY A 516 -31.25 19.37 -0.76
N VAL A 517 -30.17 19.26 -1.54
CA VAL A 517 -29.89 20.05 -2.74
C VAL A 517 -29.54 19.12 -3.91
N ASP A 518 -29.74 19.60 -5.14
CA ASP A 518 -29.28 18.98 -6.38
C ASP A 518 -28.67 20.08 -7.26
N ALA A 519 -27.34 20.12 -7.32
CA ALA A 519 -26.60 21.11 -8.09
C ALA A 519 -26.14 20.49 -9.43
N PRO A 520 -26.06 21.27 -10.51
CA PRO A 520 -25.58 20.75 -11.79
C PRO A 520 -24.13 20.27 -11.67
N ARG A 521 -23.89 19.02 -12.07
CA ARG A 521 -22.60 18.35 -11.93
C ARG A 521 -21.59 18.78 -12.99
N LEU A 522 -20.33 18.84 -12.57
CA LEU A 522 -19.17 18.93 -13.46
C LEU A 522 -18.65 17.52 -13.77
N PHE A 523 -18.37 17.25 -15.04
CA PHE A 523 -17.81 15.97 -15.50
C PHE A 523 -16.39 16.17 -16.06
N ALA A 524 -15.59 15.11 -16.11
CA ALA A 524 -14.32 15.07 -16.83
C ALA A 524 -14.53 14.79 -18.34
N GLY A 525 -13.58 15.21 -19.19
CA GLY A 525 -13.69 15.15 -20.67
C GLY A 525 -14.26 16.43 -21.33
N PRO A 526 -14.24 16.54 -22.67
CA PRO A 526 -14.57 17.79 -23.37
C PRO A 526 -16.07 18.18 -23.34
N ASP A 527 -17.00 17.22 -23.46
CA ASP A 527 -18.38 17.49 -23.92
C ASP A 527 -19.50 17.03 -22.98
N SER A 528 -19.44 17.30 -21.66
CA SER A 528 -20.43 16.70 -20.74
C SER A 528 -20.83 17.45 -19.46
N SER A 529 -20.37 18.66 -19.19
CA SER A 529 -20.86 19.45 -18.03
C SER A 529 -22.34 19.83 -18.19
N PHE A 530 -23.10 19.90 -17.10
CA PHE A 530 -24.45 20.47 -17.13
C PHE A 530 -24.41 22.01 -17.18
N HIS A 531 -25.45 22.64 -17.75
CA HIS A 531 -25.62 24.09 -17.72
C HIS A 531 -25.63 24.59 -16.26
N HIS A 532 -25.05 25.77 -16.02
CA HIS A 532 -24.79 26.37 -14.69
C HIS A 532 -23.84 25.61 -13.74
N ALA A 533 -23.28 24.45 -14.11
CA ALA A 533 -22.41 23.68 -13.21
C ALA A 533 -21.17 24.46 -12.73
N GLY A 534 -20.53 25.23 -13.62
CA GLY A 534 -19.42 26.12 -13.27
C GLY A 534 -19.81 27.22 -12.28
N ALA A 535 -20.97 27.86 -12.49
CA ALA A 535 -21.50 28.90 -11.60
C ALA A 535 -21.85 28.36 -10.20
N SER A 536 -22.48 27.18 -10.14
CA SER A 536 -22.80 26.51 -8.87
C SER A 536 -21.54 26.10 -8.10
N SER A 537 -20.53 25.56 -8.80
CA SER A 537 -19.22 25.23 -8.23
C SER A 537 -18.51 26.47 -7.70
N ALA A 538 -18.39 27.53 -8.51
CA ALA A 538 -17.76 28.79 -8.11
C ALA A 538 -18.49 29.53 -6.98
N TYR A 539 -19.80 29.30 -6.80
CA TYR A 539 -20.54 29.78 -5.64
C TYR A 539 -20.22 28.96 -4.38
N LEU A 540 -20.20 27.62 -4.48
CA LEU A 540 -19.82 26.77 -3.35
C LEU A 540 -18.37 27.02 -2.91
N THR A 541 -17.43 27.20 -3.84
CA THR A 541 -16.05 27.61 -3.53
C THR A 541 -16.04 28.89 -2.71
N ARG A 542 -16.72 29.96 -3.13
CA ARG A 542 -16.75 31.22 -2.35
C ARG A 542 -17.40 31.10 -0.97
N LEU A 543 -18.34 30.16 -0.77
CA LEU A 543 -18.92 29.86 0.54
C LEU A 543 -17.96 29.12 1.47
N LEU A 544 -16.99 28.38 0.94
CA LEU A 544 -16.13 27.46 1.69
C LEU A 544 -14.65 27.87 1.76
N GLU A 545 -14.18 28.67 0.80
CA GLU A 545 -12.79 29.14 0.71
C GLU A 545 -12.37 29.90 1.97
N GLY A 546 -11.24 29.48 2.55
CA GLY A 546 -10.70 30.04 3.79
C GLY A 546 -11.53 29.76 5.05
N ARG A 547 -12.53 28.86 4.99
CA ARG A 547 -13.42 28.55 6.12
C ARG A 547 -13.28 27.11 6.60
N GLU A 548 -13.63 26.91 7.85
CA GLU A 548 -13.85 25.60 8.43
C GLU A 548 -15.34 25.23 8.34
N VAL A 549 -15.64 23.94 8.34
CA VAL A 549 -16.99 23.39 8.23
C VAL A 549 -17.30 22.40 9.33
N ARG A 550 -18.49 22.51 9.91
CA ARG A 550 -19.13 21.45 10.68
C ARG A 550 -20.02 20.64 9.74
N ILE A 551 -19.90 19.32 9.80
CA ILE A 551 -20.49 18.37 8.86
C ILE A 551 -21.43 17.47 9.66
N GLN A 552 -22.74 17.49 9.37
CA GLN A 552 -23.75 16.83 10.20
C GLN A 552 -24.75 16.03 9.36
N GLY A 553 -25.21 14.91 9.89
CA GLY A 553 -26.34 14.16 9.36
C GLY A 553 -27.67 14.91 9.48
N PRO A 554 -28.77 14.33 8.98
CA PRO A 554 -30.08 14.97 8.97
C PRO A 554 -30.62 15.39 10.35
N PHE A 555 -30.10 14.80 11.43
CA PHE A 555 -30.55 15.02 12.81
C PHE A 555 -29.47 15.68 13.70
N GLY A 556 -28.37 16.17 13.11
CA GLY A 556 -27.20 16.66 13.86
C GLY A 556 -26.20 15.57 14.22
N ASP A 557 -26.48 14.34 13.78
CA ASP A 557 -25.75 13.09 13.99
C ASP A 557 -24.56 12.91 13.04
N VAL A 558 -23.84 11.78 13.15
CA VAL A 558 -22.79 11.41 12.19
C VAL A 558 -23.43 11.19 10.81
N PRO A 559 -22.96 11.84 9.73
CA PRO A 559 -23.57 11.72 8.41
C PRO A 559 -23.39 10.32 7.80
N GLU A 560 -24.38 9.87 7.00
CA GLU A 560 -24.29 8.61 6.25
C GLU A 560 -23.09 8.65 5.29
N ASN A 561 -22.15 7.71 5.45
CA ASN A 561 -21.16 7.42 4.41
C ASN A 561 -21.75 6.43 3.40
N ARG A 562 -21.89 6.84 2.14
CA ARG A 562 -22.35 5.96 1.06
C ARG A 562 -21.83 6.42 -0.29
N PHE A 563 -21.39 5.47 -1.12
CA PHE A 563 -20.72 5.76 -2.40
C PHE A 563 -19.44 6.60 -2.21
N SER A 564 -18.64 6.20 -1.22
CA SER A 564 -17.33 6.76 -0.86
C SER A 564 -17.35 8.28 -0.60
N ARG A 565 -18.38 8.74 0.14
CA ARG A 565 -18.57 10.14 0.55
C ARG A 565 -19.56 10.22 1.71
N PHE A 566 -19.42 11.23 2.56
CA PHE A 566 -20.45 11.61 3.53
C PHE A 566 -21.60 12.36 2.84
N HIS A 567 -22.82 12.20 3.35
CA HIS A 567 -24.02 12.88 2.89
C HIS A 567 -24.55 13.78 4.02
N ALA A 568 -24.35 15.10 3.91
CA ALA A 568 -24.39 15.99 5.08
C ALA A 568 -25.05 17.37 4.84
N TYR A 569 -25.60 17.89 5.93
CA TYR A 569 -25.78 19.32 6.15
C TYR A 569 -24.45 19.93 6.59
N VAL A 570 -24.15 21.10 6.03
CA VAL A 570 -22.85 21.73 6.22
C VAL A 570 -23.04 23.17 6.67
N THR A 571 -22.39 23.49 7.78
CA THR A 571 -22.29 24.84 8.33
C THR A 571 -20.86 25.29 8.19
N ALA A 572 -20.61 26.38 7.47
CA ALA A 572 -19.28 26.99 7.35
C ALA A 572 -19.14 28.13 8.37
N ARG A 573 -17.95 28.32 8.94
CA ARG A 573 -17.63 29.41 9.87
C ARG A 573 -16.61 30.34 9.26
N ASP A 574 -16.90 31.64 9.27
CA ASP A 574 -15.93 32.67 8.84
C ASP A 574 -14.95 33.05 9.96
N SER A 575 -13.94 33.85 9.62
CA SER A 575 -12.90 34.30 10.56
C SER A 575 -13.41 35.23 11.67
N ALA A 576 -14.64 35.74 11.58
CA ALA A 576 -15.31 36.49 12.63
C ALA A 576 -16.23 35.60 13.50
N GLY A 577 -16.28 34.29 13.22
CA GLY A 577 -17.09 33.32 13.96
C GLY A 577 -18.53 33.18 13.49
N ASN A 578 -18.94 33.84 12.40
CA ASN A 578 -20.32 33.74 11.92
C ASN A 578 -20.57 32.40 11.23
N GLU A 579 -21.65 31.72 11.62
CA GLU A 579 -22.08 30.46 11.01
C GLU A 579 -22.96 30.68 9.76
N ILE A 580 -22.66 29.94 8.70
CA ILE A 580 -23.34 30.00 7.40
C ILE A 580 -23.80 28.59 7.02
N SER A 581 -25.12 28.35 7.04
CA SER A 581 -25.69 27.11 6.48
C SER A 581 -25.51 27.08 4.96
N VAL A 582 -24.58 26.24 4.50
CA VAL A 582 -24.09 26.17 3.11
C VAL A 582 -25.21 25.70 2.19
N ASN A 583 -25.82 24.55 2.50
CA ASN A 583 -26.90 23.97 1.72
C ASN A 583 -28.09 24.96 1.58
N ARG A 584 -28.43 25.69 2.65
CA ARG A 584 -29.48 26.72 2.64
C ARG A 584 -29.15 27.88 1.71
N LYS A 585 -27.87 28.31 1.68
CA LYS A 585 -27.39 29.37 0.77
C LYS A 585 -27.43 28.91 -0.69
N MET A 586 -27.08 27.65 -0.99
CA MET A 586 -27.19 27.08 -2.34
C MET A 586 -28.61 27.19 -2.90
N LEU A 587 -29.63 26.81 -2.12
CA LEU A 587 -31.04 26.90 -2.53
C LEU A 587 -31.53 28.35 -2.65
N LEU A 588 -31.29 29.16 -1.61
CA LEU A 588 -31.77 30.55 -1.55
C LEU A 588 -31.27 31.42 -2.70
N ASN A 589 -30.08 31.12 -3.25
CA ASN A 589 -29.49 31.88 -4.35
C ASN A 589 -29.75 31.23 -5.72
N GLY A 590 -30.54 30.15 -5.81
CA GLY A 590 -30.78 29.45 -7.07
C GLY A 590 -29.51 28.81 -7.66
N MET A 591 -28.56 28.38 -6.82
CA MET A 591 -27.33 27.69 -7.23
C MET A 591 -27.46 26.16 -7.15
N ALA A 592 -28.54 25.67 -6.55
CA ALA A 592 -28.99 24.27 -6.63
C ALA A 592 -30.52 24.21 -6.65
N ALA A 593 -31.08 23.14 -7.22
CA ALA A 593 -32.48 22.78 -7.04
C ALA A 593 -32.67 22.09 -5.68
N TYR A 594 -33.93 22.04 -5.19
CA TYR A 594 -34.26 21.21 -4.04
C TYR A 594 -34.36 19.73 -4.46
N SER A 595 -33.73 18.85 -3.70
CA SER A 595 -33.90 17.40 -3.83
C SER A 595 -34.08 16.76 -2.45
N ARG A 596 -35.01 15.82 -2.34
CA ARG A 596 -35.34 15.18 -1.06
C ARG A 596 -34.30 14.11 -0.74
N PHE A 597 -33.65 14.22 0.43
CA PHE A 597 -32.89 13.11 1.00
C PHE A 597 -33.82 12.21 1.82
N ASN A 598 -33.65 10.88 1.74
CA ASN A 598 -34.63 9.93 2.30
C ASN A 598 -34.84 10.06 3.82
N GLN A 599 -33.79 10.40 4.56
CA GLN A 599 -33.82 10.56 6.02
C GLN A 599 -34.11 12.01 6.48
N GLN A 600 -34.37 12.94 5.55
CA GLN A 600 -34.59 14.35 5.88
C GLN A 600 -35.89 14.56 6.67
N HIS A 601 -35.81 15.26 7.82
CA HIS A 601 -36.99 15.62 8.62
C HIS A 601 -38.03 16.37 7.78
N PRO A 602 -39.35 16.07 7.90
CA PRO A 602 -40.39 16.68 7.07
C PRO A 602 -40.40 18.21 7.07
N ASP A 603 -40.21 18.84 8.23
CA ASP A 603 -40.21 20.30 8.35
C ASP A 603 -38.99 20.92 7.66
N SER A 604 -37.83 20.28 7.77
CA SER A 604 -36.62 20.67 7.03
C SER A 604 -36.85 20.54 5.52
N ALA A 605 -37.41 19.43 5.04
CA ALA A 605 -37.78 19.25 3.63
C ALA A 605 -38.74 20.35 3.14
N ALA A 606 -39.76 20.70 3.93
CA ALA A 606 -40.74 21.74 3.59
C ALA A 606 -40.08 23.13 3.53
N ALA A 607 -39.31 23.51 4.55
CA ALA A 607 -38.60 24.79 4.60
C ALA A 607 -37.60 24.95 3.44
N TRP A 608 -36.92 23.87 3.08
CA TRP A 608 -35.93 23.87 1.99
C TRP A 608 -36.57 23.96 0.61
N ARG A 609 -37.69 23.24 0.40
CA ARG A 609 -38.50 23.40 -0.81
C ARG A 609 -38.97 24.84 -0.98
N ALA A 610 -39.49 25.47 0.08
CA ALA A 610 -39.95 26.87 0.03
C ALA A 610 -38.83 27.86 -0.35
N LEU A 611 -37.58 27.61 0.06
CA LEU A 611 -36.43 28.43 -0.35
C LEU A 611 -36.10 28.28 -1.84
N ALA A 612 -36.15 27.05 -2.36
CA ALA A 612 -35.93 26.79 -3.79
C ALA A 612 -37.07 27.36 -4.65
N GLU A 613 -38.32 27.26 -4.21
CA GLU A 613 -39.49 27.86 -4.86
C GLU A 613 -39.39 29.40 -4.87
N LYS A 614 -38.92 30.02 -3.78
CA LYS A 614 -38.65 31.45 -3.73
C LYS A 614 -37.59 31.86 -4.76
N ALA A 615 -36.43 31.19 -4.77
CA ALA A 615 -35.37 31.48 -5.74
C ALA A 615 -35.83 31.29 -7.19
N ARG A 616 -36.76 30.35 -7.43
CA ARG A 616 -37.39 30.12 -8.73
C ARG A 616 -38.37 31.22 -9.12
N ALA A 617 -39.19 31.69 -8.20
CA ALA A 617 -40.11 32.82 -8.43
C ALA A 617 -39.36 34.14 -8.69
N GLU A 618 -38.19 34.32 -8.07
CA GLU A 618 -37.30 35.47 -8.26
C GLU A 618 -36.35 35.33 -9.47
N GLY A 619 -36.40 34.22 -10.21
CA GLY A 619 -35.59 34.01 -11.43
C GLY A 619 -34.08 33.94 -11.18
N LEU A 620 -33.64 33.51 -9.99
CA LEU A 620 -32.23 33.55 -9.59
C LEU A 620 -31.41 32.41 -10.22
N ASN A 621 -30.29 32.77 -10.86
CA ASN A 621 -29.23 31.88 -11.37
C ASN A 621 -29.77 30.71 -12.22
N LEU A 622 -29.90 29.49 -11.68
CA LEU A 622 -30.53 28.34 -12.37
C LEU A 622 -31.88 28.69 -12.99
N TRP A 623 -32.64 29.56 -12.32
CA TRP A 623 -34.01 29.89 -12.67
C TRP A 623 -34.14 31.11 -13.59
N ALA A 624 -33.02 31.74 -13.97
CA ALA A 624 -33.00 32.71 -15.06
C ALA A 624 -33.17 32.01 -16.43
N GLU A 625 -32.71 30.76 -16.55
CA GLU A 625 -32.77 29.95 -17.76
C GLU A 625 -33.31 28.53 -17.45
N PRO A 626 -34.54 28.41 -16.93
CA PRO A 626 -35.04 27.17 -16.34
C PRO A 626 -35.08 25.99 -17.33
N ASP A 627 -35.29 26.27 -18.63
CA ASP A 627 -35.31 25.26 -19.69
C ASP A 627 -33.92 24.63 -19.94
N LYS A 628 -32.84 25.31 -19.54
CA LYS A 628 -31.46 24.81 -19.67
C LYS A 628 -31.01 23.95 -18.49
N VAL A 629 -31.75 23.94 -17.38
CA VAL A 629 -31.42 23.11 -16.21
C VAL A 629 -31.43 21.63 -16.60
N GLY A 630 -30.30 20.95 -16.39
CA GLY A 630 -30.13 19.54 -16.79
C GLY A 630 -29.74 19.33 -18.27
N GLN A 631 -29.64 20.38 -19.09
CA GLN A 631 -29.01 20.27 -20.42
C GLN A 631 -27.49 20.16 -20.28
N ARG A 632 -26.86 19.35 -21.15
CA ARG A 632 -25.39 19.28 -21.26
C ARG A 632 -24.88 20.35 -22.21
N VAL A 633 -23.72 20.91 -21.88
CA VAL A 633 -22.98 21.85 -22.72
C VAL A 633 -21.51 21.43 -22.86
N ALA A 634 -20.93 21.74 -24.01
CA ALA A 634 -19.48 21.77 -24.16
C ALA A 634 -18.91 22.82 -23.20
N ARG A 635 -17.74 22.55 -22.59
CA ARG A 635 -17.18 23.46 -21.58
C ARG A 635 -16.82 24.81 -22.17
N THR A 636 -17.02 25.87 -21.38
CA THR A 636 -16.46 27.19 -21.70
C THR A 636 -14.95 27.22 -21.41
N GLN A 637 -14.26 28.20 -22.00
CA GLN A 637 -12.85 28.48 -21.70
C GLN A 637 -12.66 28.83 -20.20
N GLU A 638 -13.62 29.54 -19.59
CA GLU A 638 -13.60 29.89 -18.16
C GLU A 638 -13.75 28.66 -17.24
N ASP A 639 -14.57 27.67 -17.61
CA ASP A 639 -14.70 26.40 -16.84
C ASP A 639 -13.37 25.62 -16.83
N LEU A 640 -12.62 25.67 -17.93
CA LEU A 640 -11.29 25.07 -18.03
C LEU A 640 -10.28 25.84 -17.17
N GLU A 641 -10.31 27.17 -17.19
CA GLU A 641 -9.44 28.04 -16.37
C GLU A 641 -9.80 28.04 -14.87
N ALA A 642 -11.04 27.72 -14.51
CA ALA A 642 -11.46 27.47 -13.13
C ALA A 642 -10.94 26.13 -12.62
N ARG A 643 -11.00 25.06 -13.42
CA ARG A 643 -10.39 23.76 -13.06
C ARG A 643 -8.87 23.77 -13.06
N VAL A 644 -8.24 24.60 -13.90
CA VAL A 644 -6.80 24.89 -13.86
C VAL A 644 -6.36 25.54 -12.54
N ARG A 645 -7.29 26.17 -11.79
CA ARG A 645 -7.05 26.69 -10.43
C ARG A 645 -7.32 25.66 -9.33
N SER A 646 -8.03 24.57 -9.60
CA SER A 646 -8.13 23.42 -8.70
C SER A 646 -7.00 22.44 -9.00
N ALA A 647 -5.95 22.48 -8.17
CA ALA A 647 -4.78 21.61 -8.21
C ALA A 647 -5.08 20.13 -8.56
N PRO A 648 -4.25 19.44 -9.37
CA PRO A 648 -4.31 17.99 -9.45
C PRO A 648 -4.02 17.35 -8.07
N ASP A 649 -4.71 16.25 -7.75
CA ASP A 649 -4.68 15.62 -6.42
C ASP A 649 -3.31 15.03 -6.01
N PHE A 650 -2.36 14.92 -6.95
CA PHE A 650 -0.98 14.46 -6.73
C PHE A 650 -0.01 15.22 -7.66
N PRO A 651 1.27 15.38 -7.28
CA PRO A 651 2.27 15.95 -8.19
C PRO A 651 2.52 15.04 -9.39
N ILE A 652 2.59 15.64 -10.57
CA ILE A 652 2.66 14.97 -11.86
C ILE A 652 4.12 14.94 -12.32
N ASN A 653 4.70 13.75 -12.49
CA ASN A 653 6.11 13.62 -12.86
C ASN A 653 6.32 14.03 -14.34
N LEU A 654 7.06 15.11 -14.61
CA LEU A 654 7.27 15.64 -15.96
C LEU A 654 8.05 14.68 -16.88
N ASN A 655 8.82 13.75 -16.32
CA ASN A 655 9.60 12.76 -17.06
C ASN A 655 8.78 11.54 -17.48
N THR A 656 7.73 11.18 -16.73
CA THR A 656 7.00 9.92 -16.91
C THR A 656 5.51 10.08 -17.20
N ALA A 657 4.88 11.19 -16.80
CA ALA A 657 3.45 11.43 -16.98
C ALA A 657 3.03 11.36 -18.46
N PRO A 658 1.93 10.65 -18.79
CA PRO A 658 1.36 10.62 -20.14
C PRO A 658 0.62 11.92 -20.47
N LEU A 659 0.16 12.05 -21.72
CA LEU A 659 -0.48 13.27 -22.23
C LEU A 659 -1.70 13.66 -21.39
N GLU A 660 -2.51 12.68 -21.00
CA GLU A 660 -3.75 12.83 -20.26
C GLU A 660 -3.53 13.40 -18.86
N GLU A 661 -2.39 13.10 -18.24
CA GLU A 661 -1.98 13.64 -16.94
C GLU A 661 -1.33 15.01 -17.08
N LEU A 662 -0.43 15.21 -18.06
CA LEU A 662 0.19 16.52 -18.30
C LEU A 662 -0.84 17.61 -18.64
N VAL A 663 -1.98 17.26 -19.25
CA VAL A 663 -3.11 18.18 -19.51
C VAL A 663 -3.91 18.53 -18.24
N LEU A 664 -3.66 17.86 -17.10
CA LEU A 664 -4.20 18.26 -15.79
C LEU A 664 -3.38 19.37 -15.13
N LEU A 665 -2.16 19.66 -15.61
CA LEU A 665 -1.33 20.73 -15.06
C LEU A 665 -1.91 22.12 -15.40
N PRO A 666 -1.87 23.08 -14.46
CA PRO A 666 -2.35 24.43 -14.72
C PRO A 666 -1.71 25.04 -15.97
N MET A 667 -2.51 25.67 -16.83
CA MET A 667 -2.04 26.32 -18.06
C MET A 667 -1.40 25.40 -19.12
N ILE A 668 -1.31 24.07 -18.90
CA ILE A 668 -0.77 23.11 -19.87
C ILE A 668 -1.94 22.47 -20.64
N GLY A 669 -2.27 23.02 -21.81
CA GLY A 669 -3.19 22.38 -22.75
C GLY A 669 -2.50 21.29 -23.60
N PRO A 670 -3.26 20.52 -24.41
CA PRO A 670 -2.74 19.40 -25.21
C PRO A 670 -1.46 19.73 -25.99
N ALA A 671 -1.43 20.84 -26.73
CA ALA A 671 -0.25 21.26 -27.50
C ALA A 671 1.00 21.55 -26.64
N ARG A 672 0.83 21.97 -25.37
CA ARG A 672 1.96 22.15 -24.44
C ARG A 672 2.38 20.81 -23.83
N ALA A 673 1.42 19.94 -23.50
CA ALA A 673 1.70 18.60 -22.99
C ALA A 673 2.43 17.73 -24.03
N GLU A 674 2.01 17.77 -25.30
CA GLU A 674 2.72 17.17 -26.44
C GLU A 674 4.15 17.73 -26.56
N ALA A 675 4.33 19.05 -26.41
CA ALA A 675 5.64 19.68 -26.47
C ALA A 675 6.56 19.29 -25.30
N ILE A 676 6.03 19.06 -24.09
CA ILE A 676 6.75 18.51 -22.93
C ILE A 676 7.22 17.07 -23.22
N ILE A 677 6.33 16.22 -23.77
CA ILE A 677 6.67 14.84 -24.15
C ILE A 677 7.74 14.83 -25.26
N ALA A 678 7.57 15.64 -26.31
CA ALA A 678 8.53 15.73 -27.41
C ALA A 678 9.88 16.27 -26.93
N TYR A 679 9.90 17.25 -26.01
CA TYR A 679 11.14 17.78 -25.45
C TYR A 679 11.91 16.70 -24.67
N ARG A 680 11.27 15.99 -23.74
CA ARG A 680 11.94 14.95 -22.94
C ARG A 680 12.40 13.74 -23.77
N GLN A 681 11.69 13.43 -24.87
CA GLN A 681 12.11 12.40 -25.81
C GLN A 681 13.33 12.81 -26.65
N ALA A 682 13.44 14.09 -27.02
CA ALA A 682 14.54 14.58 -27.85
C ALA A 682 15.80 15.00 -27.07
N ASN A 683 15.64 15.44 -25.81
CA ASN A 683 16.73 16.03 -25.01
C ASN A 683 17.09 15.20 -23.75
N GLY A 684 16.36 14.12 -23.48
CA GLY A 684 16.45 13.39 -22.21
C GLY A 684 15.49 13.93 -21.14
N PRO A 685 15.41 13.28 -19.97
CA PRO A 685 14.56 13.72 -18.87
C PRO A 685 14.94 15.13 -18.41
N PHE A 686 13.93 15.90 -17.97
CA PHE A 686 14.13 17.16 -17.27
C PHE A 686 14.86 16.89 -15.96
N THR A 687 15.95 17.62 -15.75
CA THR A 687 16.75 17.58 -14.51
C THR A 687 16.50 18.79 -13.62
N ASP A 688 15.97 19.87 -14.21
CA ASP A 688 15.53 21.08 -13.52
C ASP A 688 14.16 21.52 -14.08
N LEU A 689 13.35 22.24 -13.28
CA LEU A 689 12.07 22.77 -13.75
C LEU A 689 12.27 23.92 -14.75
N ASP A 690 13.41 24.63 -14.71
CA ASP A 690 13.74 25.67 -15.68
C ASP A 690 14.05 25.11 -17.08
N ASP A 691 14.35 23.81 -17.21
CA ASP A 691 14.49 23.16 -18.52
C ASP A 691 13.18 23.28 -19.35
N LEU A 692 12.01 23.37 -18.70
CA LEU A 692 10.71 23.62 -19.35
C LEU A 692 10.65 24.95 -20.11
N GLN A 693 11.43 25.97 -19.69
CA GLN A 693 11.44 27.28 -20.35
C GLN A 693 12.03 27.23 -21.78
N ARG A 694 12.70 26.12 -22.13
CA ARG A 694 13.19 25.87 -23.50
C ARG A 694 12.07 25.42 -24.45
N ILE A 695 10.87 25.14 -23.93
CA ILE A 695 9.70 24.72 -24.70
C ILE A 695 8.91 25.95 -25.13
N ARG A 696 8.77 26.15 -26.44
CA ARG A 696 8.07 27.32 -27.00
C ARG A 696 6.64 27.42 -26.47
N GLY A 697 6.37 28.50 -25.71
CA GLY A 697 5.05 28.77 -25.13
C GLY A 697 4.89 28.33 -23.67
N ILE A 698 5.96 27.83 -23.04
CA ILE A 698 6.14 27.72 -21.59
C ILE A 698 7.21 28.74 -21.19
N GLY A 699 6.89 29.62 -20.24
CA GLY A 699 7.81 30.67 -19.75
C GLY A 699 7.82 30.69 -18.22
N PRO A 700 8.65 31.53 -17.59
CA PRO A 700 8.92 31.48 -16.15
C PRO A 700 7.65 31.56 -15.30
N GLY A 701 6.72 32.48 -15.61
CA GLY A 701 5.45 32.56 -14.89
C GLY A 701 4.49 31.37 -15.09
N ILE A 702 4.70 30.51 -16.09
CA ILE A 702 4.00 29.21 -16.18
C ILE A 702 4.72 28.19 -15.30
N VAL A 703 6.05 28.09 -15.40
CA VAL A 703 6.87 27.17 -14.58
C VAL A 703 6.62 27.38 -13.09
N GLU A 704 6.66 28.63 -12.62
CA GLU A 704 6.34 29.02 -11.25
C GLU A 704 4.97 28.47 -10.80
N ARG A 705 3.93 28.62 -11.63
CA ARG A 705 2.56 28.18 -11.32
C ARG A 705 2.32 26.68 -11.40
N ILE A 706 3.15 25.93 -12.14
CA ILE A 706 3.05 24.46 -12.18
C ILE A 706 4.01 23.76 -11.22
N SER A 707 5.05 24.46 -10.73
CA SER A 707 6.11 23.90 -9.87
C SER A 707 5.59 23.10 -8.67
N VAL A 708 4.54 23.60 -8.02
CA VAL A 708 3.88 22.97 -6.85
C VAL A 708 3.02 21.74 -7.21
N PHE A 709 2.85 21.43 -8.50
CA PHE A 709 2.04 20.32 -9.01
C PHE A 709 2.87 19.32 -9.84
N VAL A 710 4.20 19.46 -9.86
CA VAL A 710 5.09 18.60 -10.64
C VAL A 710 6.22 18.06 -9.79
N VAL A 711 6.77 16.92 -10.22
CA VAL A 711 8.03 16.38 -9.69
C VAL A 711 8.94 15.95 -10.84
N LEU A 712 10.23 15.83 -10.53
CA LEU A 712 11.25 15.26 -11.40
C LEU A 712 11.80 14.01 -10.69
N GLU A 713 11.27 12.84 -11.05
CA GLU A 713 11.79 11.52 -10.66
C GLU A 713 12.28 10.77 -11.91
#